data_AF-A0A831JUZ2-F1
#
_entry.id   AF-A0A831JUZ2-F1
#
_cell.length_a   1.000
_cell.length_b   1.000
_cell.length_c   1.000
_cell.angle_alpha   90.00
_cell.angle_beta   90.00
_cell.angle_gamma   90.00
#
_symmetry.space_group_name_H-M   'P 1'
#
loop_
_entity.id
_entity.type
_entity.pdbx_description
1 polymer ?
#
loop_
_entity_poly.entity_id
_entity_poly.type
_entity_poly.pdbx_seq_one_letter_code
_entity_poly.pdbx_strand_id
1 'polypeptide(L)'
;YDAFSVVPALAPGAEDSLGISLLLEIARVLSSKGKPYRTVWFVALAGHYQGITGAREFVEEYFFGEMSEKTGGDGRYVRVIVGLDIASDSDYLALVAGRSDGESFYALSRLDFTSVYGIMGDIVFYRGSKLSEYSSSLQEIRDQSFLHYLMLYTGKRYRVADGLRLSEGKYFKEAAASPVGLILDSEAPAIAGAYAFSLSTSLSLRLNKWSPLDKVGSVNFTNVAPQAEFVAAFAYFLVNWKELSKKIPVLSVSKFLGGQNKGFITLRGRVVEYDLNKGIYVAVPNAIVHIAANSYKHEILVQTDEKGLFEVHGLSPSALYLIEAFAVDPNTGNVVYAPDYGEYGGKVFPLRRTSFIDPEVEVTTVVFKAGSIVFIDAIDPRSIMGRVFTITVNDVRSHTPTIKYGSSELLSQIVYEYQSRKAMPAMPIFYIEPPVAVTFVPEDIPEEVMFKLGAVFTGVYNNLGRGIKVDAGEQIVVNTPLVMARDLVKLDEDRLSLLHSYGVYSGGEIAEKYHARAQDCLRKALDYLNRKKYTKTYVYSVRSWAIELKAYSETRKLISDTVNTAIFFSFMLVPFAFFLERLIFSKRGLKQFLGTLAFYIVFTVLFVVTHPGIAVASSGFMIILSTSALILVTPVLGIMLSEVQERFKELRERLLGRHEARISVASAVTLSFSYSTLSMRRRRARTILTLASLITVVFGMIALSSAYAFSVVLPKPQQTEIKPYYGILIRNPERAVLPEVTLKFFKAWFEEEGVVSAKIWWYPRYLFKPEMSTKPGTNASLRALWALGKEDIEIYNFSNVIVPREVLDIVSEGSMVCIVSSDIVERGIEIGDEILLPGGIRLVVVGHTIKGTELPLDLDLDEISPVDPIALVEAGEEIQTYPRLKNYFVIVPLRVLKLLGDYGIYSISIKFTKKVDLKSLAEELVDIMGVDVYVGSEEGTLIYRQAFAFTFHGWQYLMIPLVIAMFTILNTMLGSIYERTGEIKILSALGLSPTQVFFVFLADAIVMGVVGSFIGYLMATVYAKAYAVIAAERLVFNYTSWFVMIIVVLSVAASLFSTLYPAFKASKLVTPSLARKWKVAGPKGDTWEIPLPFVAEEAEVEGVLAFMKEYFLAHKGERVGKFMVTSDIEYREEEIAGQYTKSIVFTMSLAPYEQGISQRVELTAVWNQAMRKYTFTANLKLLTGSRKLWTSLAYGVMDDVRKQLLLWKILKPEERRNYISRAREILGVR
;
A
#
# COMPACT_ATOMS: atom_id res chain seq x y z
N TYR A 1 -10.50 17.28 -43.07
CA TYR A 1 -10.37 16.64 -44.41
C TYR A 1 -11.04 15.29 -44.31
N ASP A 2 -10.59 14.49 -43.35
CA ASP A 2 -11.42 13.54 -42.61
C ASP A 2 -12.24 14.26 -41.51
N ALA A 3 -13.22 13.54 -40.95
CA ALA A 3 -14.08 13.97 -39.86
C ALA A 3 -14.46 12.76 -39.00
N PHE A 4 -14.78 12.99 -37.73
CA PHE A 4 -15.24 11.94 -36.82
C PHE A 4 -16.63 12.29 -36.28
N SER A 5 -17.41 11.26 -35.94
CA SER A 5 -18.72 11.38 -35.30
C SER A 5 -18.97 10.16 -34.43
N VAL A 6 -19.69 10.35 -33.32
CA VAL A 6 -20.18 9.24 -32.48
C VAL A 6 -21.02 8.23 -33.28
N VAL A 7 -21.59 8.66 -34.41
CA VAL A 7 -22.15 7.77 -35.43
C VAL A 7 -21.25 7.87 -36.66
N PRO A 8 -20.26 6.97 -36.85
CA PRO A 8 -19.27 7.11 -37.92
C PRO A 8 -19.88 7.19 -39.33
N ALA A 9 -21.01 6.52 -39.55
CA ALA A 9 -21.76 6.60 -40.81
C ALA A 9 -22.36 8.00 -41.09
N LEU A 10 -22.43 8.86 -40.08
CA LEU A 10 -23.00 10.20 -40.13
C LEU A 10 -22.03 11.21 -39.49
N ALA A 11 -20.95 11.50 -40.22
CA ALA A 11 -19.91 12.46 -39.85
C ALA A 11 -19.89 13.66 -40.83
N PRO A 12 -20.82 14.62 -40.69
CA PRO A 12 -20.88 15.79 -41.59
C PRO A 12 -19.65 16.71 -41.46
N GLY A 13 -19.07 16.83 -40.26
CA GLY A 13 -17.73 17.42 -40.04
C GLY A 13 -17.57 18.87 -40.50
N ALA A 14 -18.56 19.74 -40.29
CA ALA A 14 -18.49 21.12 -40.77
C ALA A 14 -17.36 21.93 -40.08
N GLU A 15 -17.19 21.79 -38.77
CA GLU A 15 -16.05 22.39 -38.05
C GLU A 15 -14.71 21.82 -38.54
N ASP A 16 -14.61 20.50 -38.72
CA ASP A 16 -13.41 19.82 -39.25
C ASP A 16 -13.06 20.22 -40.70
N SER A 17 -14.05 20.68 -41.46
CA SER A 17 -13.88 21.15 -42.83
C SER A 17 -13.26 22.56 -42.92
N LEU A 18 -13.26 23.35 -41.83
CA LEU A 18 -12.76 24.72 -41.83
C LEU A 18 -11.26 24.79 -42.14
N GLY A 19 -10.47 23.87 -41.56
CA GLY A 19 -9.03 23.81 -41.79
C GLY A 19 -8.66 23.56 -43.25
N ILE A 20 -9.30 22.57 -43.90
CA ILE A 20 -9.06 22.26 -45.32
C ILE A 20 -9.61 23.36 -46.25
N SER A 21 -10.75 23.94 -45.90
CA SER A 21 -11.32 25.08 -46.65
C SER A 21 -10.35 26.27 -46.63
N LEU A 22 -9.78 26.57 -45.46
CA LEU A 22 -8.80 27.63 -45.31
C LEU A 22 -7.50 27.32 -46.04
N LEU A 23 -7.03 26.06 -46.02
CA LEU A 23 -5.85 25.62 -46.76
C LEU A 23 -5.99 25.88 -48.27
N LEU A 24 -7.16 25.55 -48.85
CA LEU A 24 -7.47 25.80 -50.25
C LEU A 24 -7.58 27.30 -50.56
N GLU A 25 -8.16 28.09 -49.66
CA GLU A 25 -8.23 29.54 -49.79
C GLU A 25 -6.85 30.19 -49.76
N ILE A 26 -5.94 29.73 -48.89
CA ILE A 26 -4.55 30.19 -48.87
C ILE A 26 -3.85 29.87 -50.20
N ALA A 27 -4.07 28.68 -50.75
CA ALA A 27 -3.52 28.30 -52.05
C ALA A 27 -4.02 29.21 -53.18
N ARG A 28 -5.32 29.53 -53.18
CA ARG A 28 -5.95 30.48 -54.12
C ARG A 28 -5.36 31.87 -53.99
N VAL A 29 -5.20 32.38 -52.76
CA VAL A 29 -4.62 33.70 -52.49
C VAL A 29 -3.16 33.76 -52.96
N LEU A 30 -2.34 32.77 -52.61
CA LEU A 30 -0.93 32.72 -53.03
C LEU A 30 -0.79 32.63 -54.54
N SER A 31 -1.62 31.83 -55.22
CA SER A 31 -1.63 31.75 -56.68
C SER A 31 -1.99 33.09 -57.34
N SER A 32 -2.86 33.89 -56.73
CA SER A 32 -3.32 35.16 -57.30
C SER A 32 -2.31 36.32 -57.19
N LYS A 33 -1.32 36.21 -56.28
CA LYS A 33 -0.37 37.28 -55.95
C LYS A 33 1.02 37.11 -56.57
N GLY A 34 1.20 36.09 -57.41
CA GLY A 34 2.45 35.77 -58.08
C GLY A 34 3.24 34.66 -57.39
N LYS A 35 4.34 34.21 -58.02
CA LYS A 35 5.13 33.08 -57.52
C LYS A 35 5.77 33.43 -56.18
N PRO A 36 5.53 32.64 -55.11
CA PRO A 36 6.12 32.91 -53.80
C PRO A 36 7.66 32.81 -53.80
N TYR A 37 8.31 33.51 -52.87
CA TYR A 37 9.77 33.42 -52.68
C TYR A 37 10.23 32.04 -52.21
N ARG A 38 9.36 31.26 -51.56
CA ARG A 38 9.62 29.89 -51.09
C ARG A 38 8.69 28.89 -51.73
N THR A 39 9.17 27.67 -51.90
CA THR A 39 8.31 26.53 -52.23
C THR A 39 7.37 26.28 -51.06
N VAL A 40 6.08 26.11 -51.36
CA VAL A 40 5.03 25.83 -50.38
C VAL A 40 4.45 24.46 -50.69
N TRP A 41 4.32 23.61 -49.67
CA TRP A 41 3.60 22.34 -49.77
C TRP A 41 2.26 22.51 -49.07
N PHE A 42 1.18 22.18 -49.78
CA PHE A 42 -0.15 22.05 -49.19
C PHE A 42 -0.40 20.57 -48.96
N VAL A 43 -0.56 20.17 -47.71
CA VAL A 43 -0.70 18.77 -47.32
C VAL A 43 -2.03 18.60 -46.60
N ALA A 44 -2.88 17.72 -47.12
CA ALA A 44 -4.09 17.28 -46.45
C ALA A 44 -3.85 15.85 -45.95
N LEU A 45 -4.00 15.63 -44.65
CA LEU A 45 -3.68 14.38 -43.98
C LEU A 45 -4.99 13.67 -43.60
N ALA A 46 -5.04 12.35 -43.79
CA ALA A 46 -6.16 11.50 -43.37
C ALA A 46 -5.87 10.84 -42.01
N GLY A 47 -6.91 10.35 -41.33
CA GLY A 47 -6.74 9.57 -40.10
C GLY A 47 -6.29 10.42 -38.90
N HIS A 48 -6.67 11.69 -38.88
CA HIS A 48 -6.44 12.63 -37.78
C HIS A 48 -6.97 12.08 -36.45
N TYR A 49 -8.21 11.57 -36.46
CA TYR A 49 -8.85 10.95 -35.28
C TYR A 49 -8.46 9.49 -35.03
N GLN A 50 -7.60 8.92 -35.88
CA GLN A 50 -7.04 7.58 -35.71
C GLN A 50 -5.60 7.69 -35.23
N GLY A 51 -5.39 8.40 -34.13
CA GLY A 51 -4.05 8.69 -33.59
C GLY A 51 -3.14 9.39 -34.59
N ILE A 52 -3.67 10.41 -35.29
CA ILE A 52 -2.95 11.22 -36.30
C ILE A 52 -2.14 10.39 -37.29
N THR A 53 -2.69 9.25 -37.74
CA THR A 53 -1.98 8.26 -38.57
C THR A 53 -1.40 8.90 -39.83
N GLY A 54 -2.17 9.70 -40.57
CA GLY A 54 -1.64 10.36 -41.77
C GLY A 54 -0.47 11.30 -41.49
N ALA A 55 -0.50 12.02 -40.35
CA ALA A 55 0.63 12.86 -39.95
C ALA A 55 1.87 12.03 -39.60
N ARG A 56 1.67 10.87 -38.96
CA ARG A 56 2.77 9.95 -38.60
C ARG A 56 3.40 9.32 -39.85
N GLU A 57 2.58 8.78 -40.74
CA GLU A 57 3.04 8.21 -42.01
C GLU A 57 3.70 9.26 -42.92
N PHE A 58 3.18 10.50 -42.91
CA PHE A 58 3.83 11.59 -43.63
C PHE A 58 5.25 11.85 -43.13
N VAL A 59 5.47 11.85 -41.82
CA VAL A 59 6.81 12.01 -41.24
C VAL A 59 7.69 10.82 -41.59
N GLU A 60 7.19 9.59 -41.44
CA GLU A 60 7.95 8.38 -41.78
C GLU A 60 8.41 8.42 -43.25
N GLU A 61 7.48 8.57 -44.19
CA GLU A 61 7.76 8.49 -45.63
C GLU A 61 8.62 9.64 -46.16
N TYR A 62 8.31 10.89 -45.76
CA TYR A 62 8.95 12.08 -46.32
C TYR A 62 10.17 12.57 -45.56
N PHE A 63 10.43 12.08 -44.35
CA PHE A 63 11.62 12.47 -43.58
C PHE A 63 12.59 11.32 -43.32
N PHE A 64 12.13 10.07 -43.28
CA PHE A 64 12.99 8.91 -43.02
C PHE A 64 12.98 7.87 -44.15
N GLY A 65 11.88 7.77 -44.91
CA GLY A 65 11.64 6.75 -45.93
C GLY A 65 12.12 7.11 -47.33
N GLU A 66 11.48 6.53 -48.34
CA GLU A 66 11.90 6.62 -49.75
C GLU A 66 11.82 8.04 -50.30
N MET A 67 10.88 8.85 -49.80
CA MET A 67 10.68 10.24 -50.23
C MET A 67 11.55 11.24 -49.47
N SER A 68 12.40 10.79 -48.54
CA SER A 68 13.25 11.66 -47.69
C SER A 68 14.17 12.58 -48.50
N GLU A 69 14.63 12.18 -49.69
CA GLU A 69 15.44 13.04 -50.56
C GLU A 69 14.75 14.37 -50.91
N LYS A 70 13.41 14.38 -51.02
CA LYS A 70 12.63 15.60 -51.32
C LYS A 70 12.68 16.61 -50.18
N THR A 71 12.91 16.17 -48.95
CA THR A 71 13.06 17.03 -47.77
C THR A 71 14.52 17.22 -47.36
N GLY A 72 15.45 16.63 -48.11
CA GLY A 72 16.90 16.76 -47.91
C GLY A 72 17.54 15.60 -47.13
N GLY A 73 16.82 14.49 -46.92
CA GLY A 73 17.27 13.27 -46.26
C GLY A 73 16.97 13.24 -44.75
N ASP A 74 17.03 14.40 -44.10
CA ASP A 74 16.79 14.58 -42.64
C ASP A 74 15.81 15.73 -42.35
N GLY A 75 15.05 16.15 -43.36
CA GLY A 75 14.14 17.29 -43.25
C GLY A 75 14.78 18.67 -43.42
N ARG A 76 16.10 18.80 -43.67
CA ARG A 76 16.81 20.09 -43.72
C ARG A 76 16.29 21.11 -44.76
N TYR A 77 15.54 20.67 -45.78
CA TYR A 77 14.90 21.58 -46.74
C TYR A 77 13.60 22.18 -46.23
N VAL A 78 12.95 21.54 -45.25
CA VAL A 78 11.71 22.00 -44.64
C VAL A 78 12.04 22.97 -43.50
N ARG A 79 11.58 24.23 -43.62
CA ARG A 79 11.92 25.29 -42.65
C ARG A 79 10.93 25.41 -41.50
N VAL A 80 9.65 25.34 -41.81
CA VAL A 80 8.54 25.48 -40.86
C VAL A 80 7.38 24.64 -41.36
N ILE A 81 6.71 23.94 -40.46
CA ILE A 81 5.44 23.26 -40.72
C ILE A 81 4.36 23.96 -39.91
N VAL A 82 3.27 24.37 -40.56
CA VAL A 82 2.15 25.06 -39.92
C VAL A 82 0.88 24.23 -40.07
N GLY A 83 0.35 23.73 -38.97
CA GLY A 83 -0.96 23.07 -38.91
C GLY A 83 -2.10 24.09 -38.77
N LEU A 84 -3.30 23.70 -39.21
CA LEU A 84 -4.51 24.52 -39.11
C LEU A 84 -5.56 23.75 -38.30
N ASP A 85 -5.94 24.28 -37.13
CA ASP A 85 -6.99 23.73 -36.28
C ASP A 85 -8.01 24.81 -35.93
N ILE A 86 -8.97 25.02 -36.84
CA ILE A 86 -9.94 26.13 -36.75
C ILE A 86 -11.26 25.65 -36.18
N ALA A 87 -11.89 26.48 -35.35
CA ALA A 87 -13.24 26.33 -34.85
C ALA A 87 -14.02 27.65 -35.00
N SER A 88 -15.35 27.55 -35.04
CA SER A 88 -16.23 28.71 -35.26
C SER A 88 -16.83 29.33 -33.99
N ASP A 89 -16.69 28.69 -32.83
CA ASP A 89 -17.27 29.14 -31.56
C ASP A 89 -16.52 30.31 -30.90
N SER A 90 -15.27 30.54 -31.27
CA SER A 90 -14.42 31.65 -30.81
C SER A 90 -13.68 32.27 -31.99
N ASP A 91 -13.36 33.56 -31.91
CA ASP A 91 -12.52 34.27 -32.89
C ASP A 91 -11.08 34.49 -32.39
N TYR A 92 -10.74 33.96 -31.21
CA TYR A 92 -9.38 33.96 -30.69
C TYR A 92 -8.57 32.86 -31.37
N LEU A 93 -7.38 33.22 -31.84
CA LEU A 93 -6.42 32.28 -32.41
C LEU A 93 -5.18 32.20 -31.51
N ALA A 94 -4.53 31.05 -31.46
CA ALA A 94 -3.27 30.85 -30.76
C ALA A 94 -2.27 30.10 -31.64
N LEU A 95 -0.99 30.48 -31.53
CA LEU A 95 0.12 29.71 -32.09
C LEU A 95 0.53 28.67 -31.05
N VAL A 96 0.35 27.38 -31.33
CA VAL A 96 0.55 26.28 -30.37
C VAL A 96 1.38 25.17 -31.04
N ALA A 97 2.52 24.80 -30.46
CA ALA A 97 3.31 23.66 -30.93
C ALA A 97 2.85 22.33 -30.32
N GLY A 98 2.24 22.40 -29.14
CA GLY A 98 1.66 21.33 -28.33
C GLY A 98 1.51 21.84 -26.89
N ARG A 99 0.99 21.04 -25.97
CA ARG A 99 0.80 21.47 -24.57
C ARG A 99 1.67 20.66 -23.60
N SER A 100 2.20 21.35 -22.58
CA SER A 100 3.05 20.75 -21.54
C SER A 100 2.27 20.10 -20.39
N ASP A 101 0.97 20.38 -20.28
CA ASP A 101 0.05 19.84 -19.27
C ASP A 101 -0.56 18.48 -19.64
N GLY A 102 -0.16 17.90 -20.78
CA GLY A 102 -0.69 16.63 -21.28
C GLY A 102 -2.00 16.78 -22.05
N GLU A 103 -2.35 17.99 -22.48
CA GLU A 103 -3.57 18.23 -23.24
C GLU A 103 -3.45 18.17 -24.77
N SER A 104 -2.29 17.73 -25.29
CA SER A 104 -2.02 17.48 -26.72
C SER A 104 -1.72 15.98 -26.99
N PHE A 105 -1.70 15.53 -28.26
CA PHE A 105 -1.53 14.10 -28.59
C PHE A 105 -0.22 13.52 -28.04
N TYR A 106 0.94 14.16 -28.23
CA TYR A 106 2.24 13.68 -27.72
C TYR A 106 2.65 14.28 -26.37
N ALA A 107 1.83 15.16 -25.76
CA ALA A 107 2.13 15.88 -24.52
C ALA A 107 3.58 16.44 -24.47
N LEU A 108 3.90 17.39 -25.36
CA LEU A 108 5.25 17.87 -25.70
C LEU A 108 6.02 18.62 -24.58
N SER A 109 5.73 18.35 -23.31
CA SER A 109 6.25 18.92 -22.05
C SER A 109 7.78 19.06 -21.91
N ARG A 110 8.58 18.42 -22.77
CA ARG A 110 10.05 18.40 -22.71
C ARG A 110 10.75 19.00 -23.94
N LEU A 111 10.02 19.53 -24.91
CA LEU A 111 10.63 20.36 -25.94
C LEU A 111 11.11 21.66 -25.28
N ASP A 112 12.36 22.08 -25.52
CA ASP A 112 12.83 23.41 -25.11
C ASP A 112 12.10 24.49 -25.94
N PHE A 113 10.87 24.82 -25.53
CA PHE A 113 10.02 25.84 -26.14
C PHE A 113 10.62 27.24 -26.02
N THR A 114 11.50 27.45 -25.06
CA THR A 114 12.00 28.76 -24.64
C THR A 114 12.98 29.37 -25.63
N SER A 115 13.90 28.58 -26.20
CA SER A 115 14.97 29.09 -27.06
C SER A 115 14.61 29.08 -28.55
N VAL A 116 13.97 28.01 -29.05
CA VAL A 116 13.77 27.80 -30.50
C VAL A 116 12.38 28.27 -30.97
N TYR A 117 11.30 27.89 -30.26
CA TYR A 117 9.93 28.33 -30.60
C TYR A 117 9.68 29.81 -30.24
N GLY A 118 10.43 30.34 -29.27
CA GLY A 118 10.38 31.74 -28.88
C GLY A 118 10.67 32.72 -30.02
N ILE A 119 11.48 32.33 -31.01
CA ILE A 119 11.81 33.17 -32.17
C ILE A 119 10.54 33.49 -32.98
N MET A 120 9.67 32.50 -33.21
CA MET A 120 8.41 32.72 -33.92
C MET A 120 7.44 33.59 -33.10
N GLY A 121 7.40 33.38 -31.78
CA GLY A 121 6.68 34.26 -30.86
C GLY A 121 7.15 35.72 -30.97
N ASP A 122 8.46 35.97 -31.04
CA ASP A 122 9.00 37.32 -31.22
C ASP A 122 8.69 37.93 -32.59
N ILE A 123 8.63 37.11 -33.65
CA ILE A 123 8.29 37.61 -34.99
C ILE A 123 6.83 38.06 -35.03
N VAL A 124 5.94 37.29 -34.40
CA VAL A 124 4.49 37.54 -34.44
C VAL A 124 4.08 38.62 -33.44
N PHE A 125 4.65 38.63 -32.23
CA PHE A 125 4.22 39.49 -31.12
C PHE A 125 5.27 40.52 -30.68
N TYR A 126 6.57 40.27 -30.93
CA TYR A 126 7.76 41.03 -30.52
C TYR A 126 7.86 41.34 -29.01
N ARG A 127 8.84 40.71 -28.33
CA ARG A 127 9.19 41.01 -26.94
C ARG A 127 10.71 41.17 -26.84
N GLY A 128 11.19 42.40 -26.74
CA GLY A 128 12.64 42.68 -26.63
C GLY A 128 13.31 41.87 -25.51
N SER A 129 14.52 41.40 -25.76
CA SER A 129 15.33 40.65 -24.79
C SER A 129 15.96 41.58 -23.75
N LYS A 130 15.24 41.87 -22.65
CA LYS A 130 15.70 42.25 -21.29
C LYS A 130 14.58 43.00 -20.58
N LEU A 131 13.77 42.26 -19.83
CA LEU A 131 12.62 42.76 -19.08
C LEU A 131 13.06 43.24 -17.68
N SER A 132 13.91 44.25 -17.61
CA SER A 132 14.21 44.94 -16.35
C SER A 132 14.89 46.28 -16.58
N GLU A 133 14.28 47.22 -17.31
CA GLU A 133 14.46 48.67 -17.12
C GLU A 133 13.78 49.50 -18.23
N TYR A 134 13.19 50.61 -17.81
CA TYR A 134 12.75 51.79 -18.58
C TYR A 134 11.36 51.86 -19.26
N SER A 135 10.86 53.09 -19.10
CA SER A 135 9.62 53.74 -19.49
C SER A 135 9.43 53.97 -20.99
N SER A 136 8.18 54.28 -21.37
CA SER A 136 7.71 55.03 -22.57
C SER A 136 8.15 54.59 -23.98
N SER A 137 9.16 53.74 -24.13
CA SER A 137 9.65 53.15 -25.37
C SER A 137 8.95 51.82 -25.74
N LEU A 138 8.05 51.34 -24.88
CA LEU A 138 7.24 50.12 -25.10
C LEU A 138 6.22 50.27 -26.24
N GLN A 139 5.88 51.49 -26.63
CA GLN A 139 4.97 51.78 -27.73
C GLN A 139 5.71 51.62 -29.09
N GLU A 140 6.86 52.28 -29.26
CA GLU A 140 7.71 52.17 -30.47
C GLU A 140 8.25 50.74 -30.74
N ILE A 141 8.34 49.90 -29.70
CA ILE A 141 8.81 48.51 -29.77
C ILE A 141 7.66 47.57 -30.20
N ARG A 142 6.43 47.75 -29.71
CA ARG A 142 5.25 46.99 -30.20
C ARG A 142 5.01 47.20 -31.70
N ASP A 143 5.49 48.31 -32.25
CA ASP A 143 5.29 48.75 -33.63
C ASP A 143 6.05 47.92 -34.69
N GLN A 144 6.87 46.93 -34.31
CA GLN A 144 7.67 46.10 -35.23
C GLN A 144 7.21 44.63 -35.39
N SER A 145 6.15 44.19 -34.71
CA SER A 145 5.64 42.81 -34.81
C SER A 145 4.69 42.59 -36.00
N PHE A 146 4.61 41.37 -36.53
CA PHE A 146 3.67 41.06 -37.62
C PHE A 146 2.21 41.37 -37.23
N LEU A 147 1.78 40.96 -36.03
CA LEU A 147 0.41 41.19 -35.56
C LEU A 147 0.10 42.68 -35.47
N HIS A 148 1.03 43.47 -34.91
CA HIS A 148 0.86 44.92 -34.83
C HIS A 148 0.77 45.55 -36.23
N TYR A 149 1.68 45.20 -37.14
CA TYR A 149 1.68 45.72 -38.51
C TYR A 149 0.37 45.40 -39.24
N LEU A 150 -0.14 44.18 -39.08
CA LEU A 150 -1.42 43.76 -39.68
C LEU A 150 -2.59 44.57 -39.12
N MET A 151 -2.65 44.77 -37.80
CA MET A 151 -3.70 45.58 -37.17
C MET A 151 -3.64 47.05 -37.61
N LEU A 152 -2.44 47.61 -37.72
CA LEU A 152 -2.22 49.00 -38.15
C LEU A 152 -2.63 49.20 -39.61
N TYR A 153 -2.26 48.29 -40.51
CA TYR A 153 -2.55 48.43 -41.94
C TYR A 153 -4.01 48.15 -42.31
N THR A 154 -4.65 47.18 -41.63
CA THR A 154 -6.04 46.81 -41.93
C THR A 154 -7.06 47.64 -41.15
N GLY A 155 -6.64 48.33 -40.08
CA GLY A 155 -7.53 48.99 -39.12
C GLY A 155 -8.41 48.02 -38.33
N LYS A 156 -8.22 46.71 -38.48
CA LYS A 156 -8.99 45.65 -37.81
C LYS A 156 -8.25 45.16 -36.57
N ARG A 157 -9.02 44.70 -35.58
CA ARG A 157 -8.46 44.02 -34.40
C ARG A 157 -8.44 42.51 -34.65
N TYR A 158 -7.26 41.90 -34.58
CA TYR A 158 -7.08 40.45 -34.56
C TYR A 158 -6.72 39.99 -33.15
N ARG A 159 -7.42 38.96 -32.66
CA ARG A 159 -7.21 38.40 -31.33
C ARG A 159 -6.34 37.15 -31.45
N VAL A 160 -5.03 37.35 -31.38
CA VAL A 160 -4.05 36.26 -31.52
C VAL A 160 -3.16 36.19 -30.29
N ALA A 161 -2.92 34.97 -29.80
CA ALA A 161 -2.16 34.70 -28.59
C ALA A 161 -0.89 33.88 -28.83
N ASP A 162 0.12 34.13 -27.99
CA ASP A 162 1.40 33.43 -28.00
C ASP A 162 1.33 32.17 -27.12
N GLY A 163 0.98 31.04 -27.72
CA GLY A 163 1.01 29.72 -27.09
C GLY A 163 2.34 28.97 -27.29
N LEU A 164 3.33 29.55 -27.97
CA LEU A 164 4.62 28.92 -28.23
C LEU A 164 5.59 29.03 -27.05
N ARG A 165 5.45 30.09 -26.23
CA ARG A 165 6.26 30.34 -25.03
C ARG A 165 5.44 30.09 -23.76
N LEU A 166 5.40 28.84 -23.33
CA LEU A 166 4.66 28.38 -22.14
C LEU A 166 5.57 27.78 -21.05
N SER A 167 6.69 28.43 -20.71
CA SER A 167 7.59 27.91 -19.65
C SER A 167 8.19 28.91 -18.65
N GLU A 168 7.94 30.22 -18.74
CA GLU A 168 8.57 31.21 -17.81
C GLU A 168 7.66 31.78 -16.71
N GLY A 169 6.47 31.22 -16.49
CA GLY A 169 5.64 31.65 -15.36
C GLY A 169 4.79 30.52 -14.80
N LYS A 170 4.53 30.58 -13.48
CA LYS A 170 3.45 29.83 -12.80
C LYS A 170 2.04 30.12 -13.36
N TYR A 171 1.94 30.85 -14.48
CA TYR A 171 0.72 31.37 -15.06
C TYR A 171 0.77 31.18 -16.59
N PHE A 172 -0.06 30.27 -17.08
CA PHE A 172 -0.43 30.10 -18.49
C PHE A 172 -1.01 31.44 -19.01
N LYS A 173 -0.68 31.89 -20.23
CA LYS A 173 -1.30 33.12 -20.78
C LYS A 173 -2.74 32.84 -21.21
N GLU A 174 -3.69 33.51 -20.56
CA GLU A 174 -5.16 33.37 -20.67
C GLU A 174 -5.71 33.28 -22.10
N ALA A 175 -5.09 33.94 -23.08
CA ALA A 175 -5.57 33.98 -24.46
C ALA A 175 -5.15 32.78 -25.33
N ALA A 176 -4.20 31.95 -24.90
CA ALA A 176 -3.68 30.81 -25.67
C ALA A 176 -4.25 29.43 -25.24
N ALA A 177 -5.12 29.40 -24.23
CA ALA A 177 -5.71 28.16 -23.70
C ALA A 177 -7.05 27.83 -24.37
N SER A 178 -7.20 26.60 -24.87
CA SER A 178 -8.52 25.99 -25.07
C SER A 178 -8.89 25.18 -23.82
N PRO A 179 -10.15 25.25 -23.34
CA PRO A 179 -10.65 24.38 -22.27
C PRO A 179 -10.67 22.88 -22.66
N VAL A 180 -10.57 22.56 -23.96
CA VAL A 180 -10.59 21.20 -24.49
C VAL A 180 -9.18 20.82 -24.95
N GLY A 181 -8.84 19.52 -24.82
CA GLY A 181 -7.61 19.00 -25.39
C GLY A 181 -7.55 19.20 -26.90
N LEU A 182 -6.34 19.47 -27.41
CA LEU A 182 -6.11 19.71 -28.83
C LEU A 182 -5.44 18.47 -29.44
N ILE A 183 -5.88 18.07 -30.63
CA ILE A 183 -5.19 17.07 -31.45
C ILE A 183 -4.62 17.84 -32.63
N LEU A 184 -3.29 17.85 -32.76
CA LEU A 184 -2.63 18.68 -33.76
C LEU A 184 -1.70 17.82 -34.61
N ASP A 185 -1.94 17.80 -35.93
CA ASP A 185 -1.09 17.07 -36.87
C ASP A 185 0.36 17.57 -36.86
N SER A 186 0.59 18.82 -36.46
CA SER A 186 1.92 19.40 -36.31
C SER A 186 2.75 18.72 -35.21
N GLU A 187 2.14 17.97 -34.28
CA GLU A 187 2.88 17.34 -33.19
C GLU A 187 3.75 16.16 -33.67
N ALA A 188 3.33 15.42 -34.72
CA ALA A 188 4.13 14.32 -35.29
C ALA A 188 5.49 14.78 -35.83
N PRO A 189 5.58 15.81 -36.69
CA PRO A 189 6.87 16.35 -37.08
C PRO A 189 7.60 17.06 -35.92
N ALA A 190 6.88 17.68 -34.98
CA ALA A 190 7.51 18.32 -33.81
C ALA A 190 8.22 17.32 -32.89
N ILE A 191 7.63 16.15 -32.61
CA ILE A 191 8.25 15.11 -31.77
C ILE A 191 9.45 14.46 -32.46
N ALA A 192 9.41 14.36 -33.80
CA ALA A 192 10.55 13.93 -34.62
C ALA A 192 11.71 14.95 -34.63
N GLY A 193 11.46 16.20 -34.24
CA GLY A 193 12.46 17.26 -34.12
C GLY A 193 12.32 18.42 -35.11
N ALA A 194 11.37 18.37 -36.04
CA ALA A 194 11.14 19.46 -36.99
C ALA A 194 10.54 20.70 -36.31
N TYR A 195 10.72 21.87 -36.93
CA TYR A 195 10.10 23.12 -36.46
C TYR A 195 8.63 23.19 -36.89
N ALA A 196 7.72 22.72 -36.03
CA ALA A 196 6.31 22.56 -36.36
C ALA A 196 5.39 23.12 -35.27
N PHE A 197 4.36 23.87 -35.69
CA PHE A 197 3.31 24.37 -34.79
C PHE A 197 1.99 24.51 -35.52
N SER A 198 0.89 24.69 -34.79
CA SER A 198 -0.45 24.87 -35.33
C SER A 198 -1.01 26.25 -34.98
N LEU A 199 -1.83 26.77 -35.90
CA LEU A 199 -2.73 27.90 -35.67
C LEU A 199 -4.06 27.31 -35.21
N SER A 200 -4.30 27.35 -33.90
CA SER A 200 -5.46 26.74 -33.24
C SER A 200 -6.41 27.80 -32.72
N THR A 201 -7.71 27.61 -32.92
CA THR A 201 -8.71 28.44 -32.24
C THR A 201 -8.62 28.22 -30.72
N SER A 202 -8.55 29.31 -29.98
CA SER A 202 -8.40 29.35 -28.52
C SER A 202 -9.71 29.78 -27.86
N LEU A 203 -9.88 29.53 -26.57
CA LEU A 203 -11.15 29.76 -25.83
C LEU A 203 -12.37 29.06 -26.47
N SER A 204 -12.13 27.97 -27.20
CA SER A 204 -13.12 27.17 -27.94
C SER A 204 -13.49 25.91 -27.15
N LEU A 205 -14.80 25.64 -27.00
CA LEU A 205 -15.34 24.42 -26.38
C LEU A 205 -15.73 23.34 -27.41
N ARG A 206 -15.81 23.69 -28.70
CA ARG A 206 -16.07 22.75 -29.81
C ARG A 206 -17.32 21.88 -29.59
N LEU A 207 -18.40 22.47 -29.06
CA LEU A 207 -19.60 21.76 -28.56
C LEU A 207 -20.28 20.83 -29.59
N ASN A 208 -20.24 21.18 -30.88
CA ASN A 208 -20.87 20.38 -31.94
C ASN A 208 -19.90 19.37 -32.59
N LYS A 209 -18.60 19.49 -32.32
CA LYS A 209 -17.57 18.62 -32.90
C LYS A 209 -17.79 17.18 -32.46
N TRP A 210 -17.54 16.21 -33.35
CA TRP A 210 -17.79 14.77 -33.13
C TRP A 210 -19.26 14.35 -32.99
N SER A 211 -20.18 15.23 -33.38
CA SER A 211 -21.62 14.96 -33.37
C SER A 211 -22.19 14.96 -34.80
N PRO A 212 -23.25 14.18 -35.05
CA PRO A 212 -24.08 14.33 -36.25
C PRO A 212 -24.70 15.73 -36.44
N LEU A 213 -24.65 16.56 -35.39
CA LEU A 213 -25.11 17.95 -35.41
C LEU A 213 -24.08 18.92 -36.02
N ASP A 214 -22.84 18.50 -36.29
CA ASP A 214 -21.78 19.31 -36.88
C ASP A 214 -22.04 19.64 -38.38
N LYS A 215 -23.01 20.50 -38.62
CA LYS A 215 -23.48 20.87 -39.95
C LYS A 215 -23.03 22.29 -40.28
N VAL A 216 -23.01 22.64 -41.57
CA VAL A 216 -22.63 24.00 -42.01
C VAL A 216 -23.46 25.09 -41.33
N GLY A 217 -24.73 24.82 -41.00
CA GLY A 217 -25.60 25.77 -40.30
C GLY A 217 -25.20 26.08 -38.85
N SER A 218 -24.36 25.26 -38.20
CA SER A 218 -23.82 25.54 -36.86
C SER A 218 -22.52 26.34 -36.88
N VAL A 219 -21.94 26.58 -38.06
CA VAL A 219 -20.68 27.32 -38.20
C VAL A 219 -20.94 28.82 -38.10
N ASN A 220 -20.30 29.49 -37.14
CA ASN A 220 -20.35 30.94 -37.04
C ASN A 220 -19.23 31.60 -37.86
N PHE A 221 -19.54 31.93 -39.12
CA PHE A 221 -18.60 32.59 -40.02
C PHE A 221 -18.10 33.95 -39.56
N THR A 222 -18.84 34.64 -38.68
CA THR A 222 -18.41 35.93 -38.11
C THR A 222 -17.13 35.79 -37.27
N ASN A 223 -17.00 34.67 -36.56
CA ASN A 223 -15.83 34.34 -35.76
C ASN A 223 -14.70 33.74 -36.61
N VAL A 224 -15.04 32.99 -37.67
CA VAL A 224 -14.05 32.36 -38.56
C VAL A 224 -13.37 33.40 -39.46
N ALA A 225 -14.08 34.43 -39.92
CA ALA A 225 -13.56 35.45 -40.83
C ALA A 225 -12.26 36.14 -40.35
N PRO A 226 -12.17 36.72 -39.13
CA PRO A 226 -10.93 37.36 -38.67
C PRO A 226 -9.78 36.35 -38.49
N GLN A 227 -10.08 35.10 -38.13
CA GLN A 227 -9.08 34.04 -38.06
C GLN A 227 -8.53 33.70 -39.44
N ALA A 228 -9.41 33.51 -40.42
CA ALA A 228 -9.03 33.21 -41.81
C ALA A 228 -8.20 34.35 -42.42
N GLU A 229 -8.57 35.62 -42.19
CA GLU A 229 -7.81 36.79 -42.63
C GLU A 229 -6.40 36.81 -42.04
N PHE A 230 -6.27 36.58 -40.73
CA PHE A 230 -4.97 36.51 -40.07
C PHE A 230 -4.12 35.36 -40.63
N VAL A 231 -4.68 34.15 -40.71
CA VAL A 231 -3.96 32.95 -41.17
C VAL A 231 -3.47 33.14 -42.61
N ALA A 232 -4.30 33.67 -43.50
CA ALA A 232 -3.92 33.92 -44.89
C ALA A 232 -2.81 34.99 -45.00
N ALA A 233 -2.92 36.08 -44.23
CA ALA A 233 -1.88 37.12 -44.19
C ALA A 233 -0.57 36.58 -43.62
N PHE A 234 -0.64 35.76 -42.57
CA PHE A 234 0.52 35.16 -41.92
C PHE A 234 1.21 34.14 -42.82
N ALA A 235 0.45 33.29 -43.52
CA ALA A 235 0.99 32.37 -44.52
C ALA A 235 1.69 33.13 -45.66
N TYR A 236 1.07 34.18 -46.18
CA TYR A 236 1.68 35.04 -47.20
C TYR A 236 2.99 35.69 -46.71
N PHE A 237 3.01 36.16 -45.47
CA PHE A 237 4.20 36.71 -44.83
C PHE A 237 5.32 35.68 -44.73
N LEU A 238 5.06 34.52 -44.11
CA LEU A 238 6.07 33.48 -43.90
C LEU A 238 6.73 33.02 -45.19
N VAL A 239 5.94 32.84 -46.24
CA VAL A 239 6.39 32.33 -47.53
C VAL A 239 7.26 33.36 -48.29
N ASN A 240 7.02 34.65 -48.09
CA ASN A 240 7.75 35.73 -48.78
C ASN A 240 8.82 36.41 -47.92
N TRP A 241 8.92 36.08 -46.64
CA TRP A 241 9.86 36.70 -45.74
C TRP A 241 11.28 36.16 -45.95
N LYS A 242 12.13 36.99 -46.57
CA LYS A 242 13.49 36.61 -46.98
C LYS A 242 14.41 36.21 -45.81
N GLU A 243 14.22 36.83 -44.65
CA GLU A 243 15.03 36.62 -43.45
C GLU A 243 14.66 35.35 -42.65
N LEU A 244 13.57 34.65 -43.00
CA LEU A 244 13.11 33.44 -42.30
C LEU A 244 14.24 32.42 -42.12
N SER A 245 15.06 32.17 -43.15
CA SER A 245 16.13 31.16 -43.11
C SER A 245 17.33 31.58 -42.26
N LYS A 246 17.48 32.88 -41.96
CA LYS A 246 18.52 33.38 -41.05
C LYS A 246 18.06 33.35 -39.59
N LYS A 247 16.76 33.57 -39.34
CA LYS A 247 16.21 33.63 -37.99
C LYS A 247 15.74 32.28 -37.45
N ILE A 248 15.19 31.39 -38.28
CA ILE A 248 14.74 30.07 -37.83
C ILE A 248 15.84 29.02 -38.11
N PRO A 249 16.33 28.31 -37.07
CA PRO A 249 17.34 27.29 -37.24
C PRO A 249 16.79 26.11 -38.07
N VAL A 250 17.67 25.46 -38.85
CA VAL A 250 17.35 24.15 -39.43
C VAL A 250 17.45 23.12 -38.33
N LEU A 251 16.36 22.38 -38.09
CA LEU A 251 16.36 21.25 -37.18
C LEU A 251 16.18 19.98 -38.00
N SER A 252 17.20 19.12 -37.97
CA SER A 252 17.11 17.78 -38.56
C SER A 252 16.23 16.90 -37.68
N VAL A 253 15.37 16.10 -38.32
CA VAL A 253 14.57 15.12 -37.59
C VAL A 253 15.43 13.92 -37.18
N SER A 254 15.02 13.18 -36.15
CA SER A 254 15.65 11.93 -35.74
C SER A 254 14.63 10.94 -35.19
N LYS A 255 14.83 9.65 -35.49
CA LYS A 255 14.05 8.56 -34.86
C LYS A 255 14.36 8.44 -33.35
N PHE A 256 15.55 8.86 -32.90
CA PHE A 256 15.88 8.95 -31.48
C PHE A 256 16.95 10.01 -31.19
N LEU A 257 16.78 10.82 -30.14
CA LEU A 257 17.72 11.85 -29.74
C LEU A 257 17.98 11.78 -28.22
N GLY A 258 19.04 11.03 -27.86
CA GLY A 258 19.44 10.78 -26.48
C GLY A 258 19.73 12.07 -25.70
N GLY A 259 19.15 12.19 -24.50
CA GLY A 259 19.29 13.36 -23.61
C GLY A 259 18.16 14.40 -23.70
N GLN A 260 17.40 14.45 -24.80
CA GLN A 260 16.25 15.36 -24.96
C GLN A 260 14.88 14.65 -24.99
N ASN A 261 14.84 13.32 -24.91
CA ASN A 261 13.59 12.54 -24.93
C ASN A 261 12.71 12.83 -26.17
N LYS A 262 13.35 13.20 -27.30
CA LYS A 262 12.73 13.40 -28.61
C LYS A 262 13.02 12.19 -29.49
N GLY A 263 12.06 11.79 -30.33
CA GLY A 263 12.20 10.62 -31.19
C GLY A 263 10.89 10.21 -31.84
N PHE A 264 11.02 9.45 -32.92
CA PHE A 264 9.96 8.99 -33.80
C PHE A 264 10.18 7.48 -34.05
N ILE A 265 9.89 6.69 -33.01
CA ILE A 265 10.22 5.25 -32.97
C ILE A 265 9.26 4.47 -33.86
N THR A 266 9.80 3.47 -34.55
CA THR A 266 9.04 2.46 -35.30
C THR A 266 8.91 1.19 -34.46
N LEU A 267 7.68 0.75 -34.23
CA LEU A 267 7.35 -0.49 -33.54
C LEU A 267 6.85 -1.50 -34.56
N ARG A 268 7.56 -2.63 -34.66
CA ARG A 268 7.11 -3.82 -35.38
C ARG A 268 6.71 -4.87 -34.38
N GLY A 269 5.69 -5.65 -34.69
CA GLY A 269 5.33 -6.73 -33.81
C GLY A 269 4.55 -7.82 -34.46
N ARG A 270 4.36 -8.88 -33.68
CA ARG A 270 3.56 -10.05 -34.06
C ARG A 270 2.58 -10.42 -32.97
N VAL A 271 1.38 -10.84 -33.39
CA VAL A 271 0.34 -11.38 -32.53
C VAL A 271 0.33 -12.90 -32.69
N VAL A 272 0.44 -13.62 -31.57
CA VAL A 272 0.55 -15.09 -31.56
C VAL A 272 -0.32 -15.70 -30.47
N GLU A 273 -0.74 -16.96 -30.65
CA GLU A 273 -1.33 -17.81 -29.62
C GLU A 273 -0.34 -18.91 -29.22
N TYR A 274 -0.29 -19.25 -27.92
CA TYR A 274 0.45 -20.42 -27.46
C TYR A 274 -0.40 -21.70 -27.54
N ASP A 275 0.01 -22.63 -28.41
CA ASP A 275 -0.61 -23.95 -28.56
C ASP A 275 -0.02 -24.91 -27.51
N LEU A 276 -0.81 -25.24 -26.48
CA LEU A 276 -0.41 -26.14 -25.38
C LEU A 276 -0.07 -27.56 -25.85
N ASN A 277 -0.66 -28.03 -26.95
CA ASN A 277 -0.44 -29.39 -27.43
C ASN A 277 0.89 -29.52 -28.20
N LYS A 278 1.29 -28.45 -28.90
CA LYS A 278 2.52 -28.42 -29.70
C LYS A 278 3.69 -27.74 -28.99
N GLY A 279 3.43 -26.94 -27.96
CA GLY A 279 4.43 -26.18 -27.22
C GLY A 279 5.06 -25.03 -28.03
N ILE A 280 4.36 -24.50 -29.03
CA ILE A 280 4.85 -23.44 -29.95
C ILE A 280 3.87 -22.26 -30.03
N TYR A 281 4.40 -21.11 -30.44
CA TYR A 281 3.60 -19.91 -30.74
C TYR A 281 3.15 -19.92 -32.22
N VAL A 282 1.86 -19.75 -32.47
CA VAL A 282 1.23 -19.73 -33.79
C VAL A 282 0.69 -18.33 -34.07
N ALA A 283 0.90 -17.81 -35.27
CA ALA A 283 0.44 -16.47 -35.65
C ALA A 283 -1.10 -16.37 -35.65
N VAL A 284 -1.63 -15.23 -35.19
CA VAL A 284 -3.06 -14.91 -35.22
C VAL A 284 -3.29 -13.76 -36.22
N PRO A 285 -3.95 -14.01 -37.37
CA PRO A 285 -4.19 -12.99 -38.38
C PRO A 285 -5.34 -12.05 -38.01
N ASN A 286 -5.41 -10.90 -38.68
CA ASN A 286 -6.49 -9.91 -38.56
C ASN A 286 -6.81 -9.44 -37.12
N ALA A 287 -5.86 -9.58 -36.19
CA ALA A 287 -5.98 -9.07 -34.84
C ALA A 287 -5.83 -7.54 -34.82
N ILE A 288 -6.66 -6.88 -34.03
CA ILE A 288 -6.58 -5.46 -33.69
C ILE A 288 -5.60 -5.31 -32.53
N VAL A 289 -4.48 -4.66 -32.79
CA VAL A 289 -3.49 -4.29 -31.79
C VAL A 289 -3.82 -2.90 -31.28
N HIS A 290 -3.95 -2.82 -29.97
CA HIS A 290 -4.18 -1.59 -29.22
C HIS A 290 -2.88 -1.15 -28.55
N ILE A 291 -2.50 0.09 -28.82
CA ILE A 291 -1.33 0.73 -28.24
C ILE A 291 -1.80 1.99 -27.52
N ALA A 292 -1.73 1.95 -26.20
CA ALA A 292 -2.01 3.09 -25.34
C ALA A 292 -0.72 3.60 -24.70
N ALA A 293 -0.61 4.91 -24.53
CA ALA A 293 0.54 5.53 -23.88
C ALA A 293 0.08 6.41 -22.72
N ASN A 294 0.84 6.41 -21.62
CA ASN A 294 0.51 7.21 -20.43
C ASN A 294 0.46 8.73 -20.68
N SER A 295 1.13 9.22 -21.71
CA SER A 295 1.17 10.64 -22.08
C SER A 295 0.31 10.97 -23.29
N TYR A 296 -0.30 9.96 -23.96
CA TYR A 296 -1.10 10.20 -25.15
C TYR A 296 -2.55 10.42 -24.78
N LYS A 297 -3.18 11.37 -25.47
CA LYS A 297 -4.61 11.63 -25.31
C LYS A 297 -5.52 10.71 -26.13
N HIS A 298 -4.97 10.04 -27.13
CA HIS A 298 -5.71 9.17 -28.03
C HIS A 298 -4.99 7.84 -28.20
N GLU A 299 -5.76 6.81 -28.46
CA GLU A 299 -5.27 5.45 -28.62
C GLU A 299 -4.84 5.20 -30.06
N ILE A 300 -3.83 4.36 -30.23
CA ILE A 300 -3.39 3.90 -31.55
C ILE A 300 -3.94 2.48 -31.74
N LEU A 301 -4.68 2.29 -32.82
CA LEU A 301 -5.22 0.99 -33.24
C LEU A 301 -4.62 0.62 -34.59
N VAL A 302 -4.08 -0.58 -34.70
CA VAL A 302 -3.56 -1.14 -35.96
C VAL A 302 -4.05 -2.58 -36.12
N GLN A 303 -4.26 -3.03 -37.35
CA GLN A 303 -4.66 -4.40 -37.64
C GLN A 303 -3.47 -5.20 -38.17
N THR A 304 -3.35 -6.46 -37.76
CA THR A 304 -2.30 -7.35 -38.27
C THR A 304 -2.61 -7.91 -39.65
N ASP A 305 -1.56 -8.24 -40.41
CA ASP A 305 -1.66 -8.99 -41.67
C ASP A 305 -2.03 -10.49 -41.48
N GLU A 306 -2.02 -11.25 -42.58
CA GLU A 306 -2.27 -12.70 -42.59
C GLU A 306 -1.23 -13.53 -41.82
N LYS A 307 -0.04 -12.96 -41.56
CA LYS A 307 1.03 -13.57 -40.77
C LYS A 307 1.01 -13.11 -39.31
N GLY A 308 0.00 -12.34 -38.91
CA GLY A 308 -0.12 -11.76 -37.57
C GLY A 308 0.87 -10.63 -37.29
N LEU A 309 1.49 -10.03 -38.32
CA LEU A 309 2.45 -8.94 -38.20
C LEU A 309 1.77 -7.58 -38.22
N PHE A 310 2.28 -6.62 -37.45
CA PHE A 310 1.85 -5.23 -37.46
C PHE A 310 3.05 -4.28 -37.38
N GLU A 311 2.85 -3.04 -37.84
CA GLU A 311 3.86 -1.98 -37.80
C GLU A 311 3.20 -0.65 -37.45
N VAL A 312 3.85 0.13 -36.58
CA VAL A 312 3.38 1.44 -36.10
C VAL A 312 4.54 2.41 -36.05
N HIS A 313 4.41 3.52 -36.76
CA HIS A 313 5.42 4.59 -36.80
C HIS A 313 5.09 5.72 -35.83
N GLY A 314 6.12 6.45 -35.38
CA GLY A 314 5.95 7.69 -34.64
C GLY A 314 5.71 7.56 -33.14
N LEU A 315 6.18 6.49 -32.49
CA LEU A 315 6.12 6.41 -31.05
C LEU A 315 7.16 7.34 -30.38
N SER A 316 6.76 8.02 -29.32
CA SER A 316 7.61 8.89 -28.50
C SER A 316 8.49 8.06 -27.56
N PRO A 317 9.81 8.32 -27.48
CA PRO A 317 10.71 7.62 -26.55
C PRO A 317 10.42 7.93 -25.06
N SER A 318 9.61 8.96 -24.79
CA SER A 318 9.36 9.47 -23.44
C SER A 318 8.10 8.91 -22.77
N ALA A 319 7.32 8.10 -23.50
CA ALA A 319 6.06 7.55 -23.03
C ALA A 319 6.22 6.09 -22.55
N LEU A 320 5.33 5.68 -21.66
CA LEU A 320 5.16 4.29 -21.26
C LEU A 320 3.99 3.70 -22.03
N TYR A 321 4.27 2.64 -22.78
CA TYR A 321 3.30 1.97 -23.62
C TYR A 321 2.68 0.74 -22.95
N LEU A 322 1.41 0.55 -23.25
CA LEU A 322 0.67 -0.69 -23.10
C LEU A 322 0.38 -1.20 -24.51
N ILE A 323 0.74 -2.45 -24.79
CA ILE A 323 0.49 -3.08 -26.09
C ILE A 323 -0.34 -4.34 -25.85
N GLU A 324 -1.57 -4.33 -26.34
CA GLU A 324 -2.53 -5.42 -26.25
C GLU A 324 -3.02 -5.79 -27.65
N ALA A 325 -3.53 -7.02 -27.83
CA ALA A 325 -4.13 -7.43 -29.09
C ALA A 325 -5.43 -8.20 -28.85
N PHE A 326 -6.39 -7.97 -29.74
CA PHE A 326 -7.71 -8.58 -29.72
C PHE A 326 -8.05 -9.05 -31.13
N ALA A 327 -8.65 -10.22 -31.28
CA ALA A 327 -9.32 -10.57 -32.54
C ALA A 327 -10.83 -10.59 -32.30
N VAL A 328 -11.58 -10.00 -33.22
CA VAL A 328 -13.03 -9.85 -33.12
C VAL A 328 -13.74 -10.58 -34.26
N ASP A 329 -14.93 -11.07 -33.99
CA ASP A 329 -15.82 -11.59 -35.03
C ASP A 329 -16.33 -10.42 -35.89
N PRO A 330 -16.15 -10.44 -37.23
CA PRO A 330 -16.51 -9.33 -38.10
C PRO A 330 -18.02 -9.08 -38.20
N ASN A 331 -18.87 -10.07 -37.90
CA ASN A 331 -20.32 -9.95 -37.97
C ASN A 331 -20.92 -9.45 -36.65
N THR A 332 -20.40 -9.93 -35.52
CA THR A 332 -20.95 -9.62 -34.19
C THR A 332 -20.17 -8.53 -33.44
N GLY A 333 -18.89 -8.33 -33.76
CA GLY A 333 -17.97 -7.46 -33.03
C GLY A 333 -17.47 -8.06 -31.72
N ASN A 334 -17.87 -9.28 -31.36
CA ASN A 334 -17.44 -9.93 -30.13
C ASN A 334 -15.97 -10.33 -30.17
N VAL A 335 -15.29 -10.25 -29.03
CA VAL A 335 -13.89 -10.66 -28.88
C VAL A 335 -13.81 -12.19 -28.92
N VAL A 336 -13.06 -12.72 -29.88
CA VAL A 336 -12.74 -14.15 -30.04
C VAL A 336 -11.36 -14.47 -29.45
N TYR A 337 -10.42 -13.54 -29.57
CA TYR A 337 -9.10 -13.63 -28.97
C TYR A 337 -8.82 -12.43 -28.09
N ALA A 338 -8.31 -12.67 -26.89
CA ALA A 338 -7.95 -11.62 -25.93
C ALA A 338 -6.50 -11.74 -25.48
N PRO A 339 -5.89 -10.68 -24.92
CA PRO A 339 -4.53 -10.71 -24.39
C PRO A 339 -4.38 -11.79 -23.29
N ASP A 340 -3.35 -12.64 -23.42
CA ASP A 340 -3.03 -13.68 -22.44
C ASP A 340 -2.06 -13.12 -21.39
N TYR A 341 -2.53 -12.96 -20.16
CA TYR A 341 -1.74 -12.56 -18.99
C TYR A 341 -1.27 -13.72 -18.12
N GLY A 342 -1.53 -14.95 -18.57
CA GLY A 342 -1.17 -16.17 -17.90
C GLY A 342 0.30 -16.56 -18.03
N GLU A 343 0.57 -17.86 -17.81
CA GLU A 343 1.93 -18.40 -17.72
C GLU A 343 2.73 -18.29 -19.04
N TYR A 344 2.04 -18.39 -20.19
CA TYR A 344 2.68 -18.42 -21.51
C TYR A 344 2.61 -17.10 -22.28
N GLY A 345 1.85 -16.13 -21.78
CA GLY A 345 1.69 -14.80 -22.36
C GLY A 345 2.45 -13.75 -21.55
N GLY A 346 1.74 -12.96 -20.76
CA GLY A 346 2.26 -11.79 -20.05
C GLY A 346 3.41 -12.05 -19.07
N LYS A 347 3.60 -13.28 -18.58
CA LYS A 347 4.79 -13.65 -17.78
C LYS A 347 6.05 -13.85 -18.62
N VAL A 348 5.91 -14.26 -19.88
CA VAL A 348 7.03 -14.45 -20.82
C VAL A 348 7.30 -13.17 -21.60
N PHE A 349 6.25 -12.49 -22.07
CA PHE A 349 6.32 -11.27 -22.86
C PHE A 349 5.58 -10.11 -22.16
N PRO A 350 6.19 -9.48 -21.14
CA PRO A 350 5.56 -8.39 -20.40
C PRO A 350 5.60 -7.08 -21.21
N LEU A 351 4.54 -6.77 -21.96
CA LEU A 351 4.39 -5.52 -22.72
C LEU A 351 3.53 -4.46 -22.01
N ARG A 352 3.60 -4.43 -20.67
CA ARG A 352 2.84 -3.48 -19.83
C ARG A 352 3.79 -2.44 -19.23
N ARG A 353 3.52 -1.16 -19.49
CA ARG A 353 4.31 0.00 -19.02
C ARG A 353 5.77 -0.07 -19.51
N THR A 354 5.95 -0.36 -20.79
CA THR A 354 7.26 -0.46 -21.43
C THR A 354 7.58 0.84 -22.15
N SER A 355 8.79 1.38 -21.95
CA SER A 355 9.33 2.48 -22.74
C SER A 355 10.31 1.96 -23.77
N PHE A 356 10.38 2.62 -24.93
CA PHE A 356 11.31 2.26 -26.00
C PHE A 356 12.40 3.32 -26.12
N ILE A 357 13.65 2.86 -26.20
CA ILE A 357 14.82 3.73 -26.38
C ILE A 357 15.55 3.46 -27.71
N ASP A 358 15.18 2.37 -28.40
CA ASP A 358 15.73 2.04 -29.70
C ASP A 358 14.84 2.62 -30.83
N PRO A 359 15.43 3.12 -31.93
CA PRO A 359 14.68 3.65 -33.07
C PRO A 359 13.71 2.67 -33.72
N GLU A 360 14.03 1.38 -33.70
CA GLU A 360 13.23 0.29 -34.23
C GLU A 360 13.13 -0.81 -33.17
N VAL A 361 11.90 -1.21 -32.84
CA VAL A 361 11.64 -2.20 -31.78
C VAL A 361 10.75 -3.32 -32.31
N GLU A 362 11.11 -4.56 -32.00
CA GLU A 362 10.27 -5.72 -32.26
C GLU A 362 9.59 -6.22 -30.99
N VAL A 363 8.27 -6.44 -31.04
CA VAL A 363 7.48 -6.96 -29.92
C VAL A 363 6.64 -8.17 -30.29
N THR A 364 6.41 -9.05 -29.33
CA THR A 364 5.48 -10.17 -29.48
C THR A 364 4.38 -10.05 -28.44
N THR A 365 3.13 -9.98 -28.88
CA THR A 365 1.96 -10.00 -27.99
C THR A 365 1.26 -11.34 -28.12
N VAL A 366 0.91 -11.93 -26.98
CA VAL A 366 0.32 -13.27 -26.92
C VAL A 366 -1.16 -13.14 -26.60
N VAL A 367 -1.98 -13.83 -27.37
CA VAL A 367 -3.42 -13.90 -27.20
C VAL A 367 -3.87 -15.34 -26.99
N PHE A 368 -5.08 -15.50 -26.48
CA PHE A 368 -5.74 -16.81 -26.35
C PHE A 368 -7.19 -16.70 -26.77
N LYS A 369 -7.77 -17.82 -27.22
CA LYS A 369 -9.21 -17.91 -27.47
C LYS A 369 -9.99 -17.66 -26.19
N ALA A 370 -10.88 -16.68 -26.22
CA ALA A 370 -11.56 -16.23 -25.02
C ALA A 370 -13.05 -15.98 -25.25
N GLY A 371 -13.83 -16.25 -24.22
CA GLY A 371 -15.14 -15.66 -24.00
C GLY A 371 -15.02 -14.35 -23.21
N SER A 372 -15.99 -13.46 -23.34
CA SER A 372 -15.99 -12.15 -22.67
C SER A 372 -17.11 -12.03 -21.64
N ILE A 373 -16.78 -11.51 -20.45
CA ILE A 373 -17.74 -11.18 -19.40
C ILE A 373 -17.66 -9.68 -19.14
N VAL A 374 -18.77 -8.98 -19.40
CA VAL A 374 -18.90 -7.53 -19.27
C VAL A 374 -19.70 -7.22 -18.01
N PHE A 375 -19.05 -6.53 -17.08
CA PHE A 375 -19.62 -6.09 -15.82
C PHE A 375 -20.05 -4.64 -15.95
N ILE A 376 -21.36 -4.40 -16.04
CA ILE A 376 -21.94 -3.06 -16.04
C ILE A 376 -22.13 -2.61 -14.59
N ASP A 377 -21.88 -1.33 -14.31
CA ASP A 377 -21.93 -0.77 -12.96
C ASP A 377 -20.98 -1.48 -11.99
N ALA A 378 -19.74 -1.71 -12.45
CA ALA A 378 -18.62 -2.15 -11.62
C ALA A 378 -18.24 -1.02 -10.64
N ILE A 379 -19.02 -0.89 -9.57
CA ILE A 379 -18.84 0.09 -8.51
C ILE A 379 -18.33 -0.57 -7.23
N ASP A 380 -17.67 0.21 -6.37
CA ASP A 380 -17.48 -0.19 -4.99
C ASP A 380 -18.79 0.07 -4.23
N PRO A 381 -19.48 -0.95 -3.71
CA PRO A 381 -20.79 -0.79 -3.07
C PRO A 381 -20.70 -0.02 -1.74
N ARG A 382 -19.50 0.12 -1.16
CA ARG A 382 -19.31 0.95 0.04
C ARG A 382 -19.29 2.42 -0.32
N SER A 383 -18.38 2.85 -1.20
CA SER A 383 -18.36 4.25 -1.61
C SER A 383 -19.46 4.65 -2.61
N ILE A 384 -20.10 3.68 -3.28
CA ILE A 384 -21.05 3.87 -4.39
C ILE A 384 -20.39 4.66 -5.53
N MET A 385 -19.12 4.34 -5.80
CA MET A 385 -18.27 5.01 -6.80
C MET A 385 -17.67 3.97 -7.75
N GLY A 386 -17.50 4.34 -9.02
CA GLY A 386 -16.69 3.56 -9.97
C GLY A 386 -15.22 3.54 -9.54
N ARG A 387 -14.64 2.35 -9.39
CA ARG A 387 -13.24 2.14 -8.97
C ARG A 387 -12.52 1.22 -9.95
N VAL A 388 -11.20 1.34 -10.01
CA VAL A 388 -10.36 0.37 -10.72
C VAL A 388 -10.29 -0.90 -9.87
N PHE A 389 -10.96 -1.96 -10.33
CA PHE A 389 -10.88 -3.26 -9.69
C PHE A 389 -9.74 -4.08 -10.25
N THR A 390 -9.02 -4.76 -9.36
CA THR A 390 -8.21 -5.92 -9.74
C THR A 390 -9.14 -7.11 -9.87
N ILE A 391 -9.26 -7.65 -11.08
CA ILE A 391 -10.07 -8.80 -11.43
C ILE A 391 -9.16 -10.02 -11.56
N THR A 392 -9.37 -10.99 -10.69
CA THR A 392 -8.66 -12.28 -10.76
C THR A 392 -9.61 -13.37 -11.20
N VAL A 393 -9.24 -14.08 -12.26
CA VAL A 393 -9.95 -15.26 -12.80
C VAL A 393 -9.28 -16.51 -12.25
N ASN A 394 -10.04 -17.37 -11.58
CA ASN A 394 -9.56 -18.65 -11.08
C ASN A 394 -10.43 -19.80 -11.58
N ASP A 395 -9.82 -20.98 -11.73
CA ASP A 395 -10.55 -22.22 -11.94
C ASP A 395 -11.32 -22.58 -10.67
N VAL A 396 -12.64 -22.76 -10.77
CA VAL A 396 -13.50 -23.07 -9.62
C VAL A 396 -13.14 -24.39 -8.94
N ARG A 397 -12.52 -25.33 -9.66
CA ARG A 397 -12.19 -26.66 -9.13
C ARG A 397 -10.98 -26.62 -8.20
N SER A 398 -10.01 -25.76 -8.47
CA SER A 398 -8.77 -25.64 -7.71
C SER A 398 -8.69 -24.35 -6.87
N HIS A 399 -9.53 -23.36 -7.16
CA HIS A 399 -9.46 -21.99 -6.63
C HIS A 399 -8.08 -21.34 -6.84
N THR A 400 -7.41 -21.69 -7.94
CA THR A 400 -6.12 -21.13 -8.34
C THR A 400 -6.26 -20.31 -9.61
N PRO A 401 -5.41 -19.29 -9.82
CA PRO A 401 -5.38 -18.55 -11.08
C PRO A 401 -5.26 -19.50 -12.28
N THR A 402 -5.98 -19.19 -13.34
CA THR A 402 -5.96 -19.99 -14.57
C THR A 402 -4.64 -19.85 -15.31
N ILE A 403 -4.31 -20.85 -16.13
CA ILE A 403 -3.10 -20.84 -16.96
C ILE A 403 -3.15 -19.70 -18.00
N LYS A 404 -4.35 -19.38 -18.49
CA LYS A 404 -4.64 -18.33 -19.47
C LYS A 404 -5.76 -17.45 -18.92
N TYR A 405 -5.56 -16.14 -18.89
CA TYR A 405 -6.61 -15.19 -18.55
C TYR A 405 -6.29 -13.82 -19.13
N GLY A 406 -7.35 -13.03 -19.34
CA GLY A 406 -7.23 -11.63 -19.73
C GLY A 406 -8.10 -10.76 -18.84
N SER A 407 -7.67 -9.53 -18.57
CA SER A 407 -8.52 -8.52 -17.91
C SER A 407 -8.26 -7.15 -18.52
N SER A 408 -9.30 -6.32 -18.59
CA SER A 408 -9.20 -4.94 -19.07
C SER A 408 -8.60 -3.97 -18.04
N GLU A 409 -7.92 -4.47 -16.99
CA GLU A 409 -7.42 -3.71 -15.83
C GLU A 409 -6.57 -2.48 -16.21
N LEU A 410 -5.97 -2.48 -17.39
CA LEU A 410 -5.06 -1.44 -17.85
C LEU A 410 -5.70 -0.45 -18.83
N LEU A 411 -6.66 -0.89 -19.65
CA LEU A 411 -7.50 -0.03 -20.51
C LEU A 411 -8.24 1.03 -19.66
N SER A 412 -8.65 0.68 -18.44
CA SER A 412 -9.33 1.61 -17.55
C SER A 412 -8.43 2.66 -16.89
N GLN A 413 -7.10 2.48 -16.85
CA GLN A 413 -6.20 3.47 -16.24
C GLN A 413 -5.92 4.65 -17.17
N ILE A 414 -5.84 4.41 -18.49
CA ILE A 414 -5.46 5.43 -19.48
C ILE A 414 -6.70 6.18 -20.01
N VAL A 415 -7.83 5.49 -20.19
CA VAL A 415 -9.07 6.10 -20.71
C VAL A 415 -9.81 6.93 -19.65
N TYR A 416 -9.69 6.59 -18.35
CA TYR A 416 -10.43 7.30 -17.28
C TYR A 416 -9.68 8.42 -16.58
N GLU A 417 -8.35 8.45 -16.67
CA GLU A 417 -7.57 9.62 -16.23
C GLU A 417 -7.94 10.88 -17.04
N TYR A 418 -8.54 10.70 -18.23
CA TYR A 418 -9.08 11.76 -19.08
C TYR A 418 -10.18 12.59 -18.40
N GLN A 419 -10.99 11.96 -17.55
CA GLN A 419 -12.02 12.66 -16.78
C GLN A 419 -11.59 12.94 -15.34
N SER A 420 -10.75 12.12 -14.70
CA SER A 420 -10.54 12.21 -13.24
C SER A 420 -9.39 13.08 -12.75
N ARG A 421 -8.74 13.92 -13.58
CA ARG A 421 -7.92 15.06 -13.08
C ARG A 421 -8.77 16.17 -12.39
N LYS A 422 -9.96 15.80 -11.89
CA LYS A 422 -11.09 16.61 -11.40
C LYS A 422 -11.00 17.02 -9.92
N ALA A 423 -9.86 16.83 -9.27
CA ALA A 423 -9.65 17.28 -7.89
C ALA A 423 -8.70 18.48 -7.86
N MET A 424 -8.86 19.34 -6.86
CA MET A 424 -7.86 20.36 -6.50
C MET A 424 -6.45 19.74 -6.50
N PRO A 425 -5.39 20.53 -6.77
CA PRO A 425 -4.01 20.05 -6.98
C PRO A 425 -3.38 19.12 -5.90
N ALA A 426 -4.09 18.78 -4.83
CA ALA A 426 -3.62 18.01 -3.68
C ALA A 426 -4.24 16.60 -3.52
N MET A 427 -5.16 16.12 -4.37
CA MET A 427 -5.72 14.76 -4.19
C MET A 427 -5.85 13.97 -5.49
N PRO A 428 -4.97 12.98 -5.76
CA PRO A 428 -5.19 12.03 -6.83
C PRO A 428 -6.13 10.92 -6.34
N ILE A 429 -7.40 10.97 -6.74
CA ILE A 429 -8.30 9.81 -6.62
C ILE A 429 -8.78 9.41 -8.02
N PHE A 430 -8.52 8.16 -8.39
CA PHE A 430 -8.89 7.58 -9.68
C PHE A 430 -10.37 7.16 -9.66
N TYR A 431 -11.19 7.75 -10.54
CA TYR A 431 -12.63 7.44 -10.70
C TYR A 431 -12.95 7.09 -12.15
N ILE A 432 -13.92 6.19 -12.34
CA ILE A 432 -14.32 5.65 -13.65
C ILE A 432 -15.82 5.93 -13.91
N GLU A 433 -16.16 6.65 -14.99
CA GLU A 433 -17.56 6.88 -15.47
C GLU A 433 -17.72 6.75 -17.01
N PRO A 434 -18.48 5.76 -17.54
CA PRO A 434 -19.30 4.78 -16.85
C PRO A 434 -18.47 3.64 -16.24
N PRO A 435 -18.81 3.07 -15.07
CA PRO A 435 -18.05 1.97 -14.47
C PRO A 435 -18.33 0.64 -15.18
N VAL A 436 -17.61 0.36 -16.27
CA VAL A 436 -17.66 -0.93 -16.99
C VAL A 436 -16.32 -1.64 -16.84
N ALA A 437 -16.37 -2.91 -16.46
CA ALA A 437 -15.18 -3.76 -16.42
C ALA A 437 -15.38 -4.98 -17.33
N VAL A 438 -14.33 -5.41 -18.02
CA VAL A 438 -14.37 -6.59 -18.89
C VAL A 438 -13.28 -7.56 -18.48
N THR A 439 -13.64 -8.84 -18.37
CA THR A 439 -12.67 -9.92 -18.18
C THR A 439 -12.83 -10.96 -19.28
N PHE A 440 -11.72 -11.59 -19.63
CA PHE A 440 -11.65 -12.59 -20.67
C PHE A 440 -11.27 -13.93 -20.03
N VAL A 441 -12.08 -14.95 -20.33
CA VAL A 441 -11.97 -16.29 -19.75
C VAL A 441 -11.69 -17.32 -20.84
N PRO A 442 -10.90 -18.37 -20.55
CA PRO A 442 -10.64 -19.42 -21.53
C PRO A 442 -11.90 -20.26 -21.81
N GLU A 443 -11.95 -20.86 -23.00
CA GLU A 443 -13.06 -21.71 -23.42
C GLU A 443 -13.21 -22.95 -22.52
N ASP A 444 -14.46 -23.37 -22.29
CA ASP A 444 -14.84 -24.64 -21.62
C ASP A 444 -14.41 -24.88 -20.16
N ILE A 445 -13.68 -23.96 -19.54
CA ILE A 445 -13.24 -24.05 -18.14
C ILE A 445 -14.26 -23.34 -17.23
N PRO A 446 -14.74 -23.97 -16.14
CA PRO A 446 -15.62 -23.31 -15.19
C PRO A 446 -14.81 -22.34 -14.32
N GLU A 447 -15.02 -21.05 -14.53
CA GLU A 447 -14.26 -19.99 -13.86
C GLU A 447 -15.04 -19.28 -12.75
N GLU A 448 -14.32 -18.81 -11.72
CA GLU A 448 -14.78 -17.81 -10.77
C GLU A 448 -14.02 -16.50 -11.03
N VAL A 449 -14.76 -15.39 -11.02
CA VAL A 449 -14.21 -14.05 -11.21
C VAL A 449 -14.30 -13.30 -9.90
N MET A 450 -13.16 -12.97 -9.29
CA MET A 450 -13.12 -12.21 -8.05
C MET A 450 -12.73 -10.75 -8.28
N PHE A 451 -13.43 -9.85 -7.61
CA PHE A 451 -13.20 -8.42 -7.62
C PHE A 451 -12.47 -8.00 -6.35
N LYS A 452 -11.36 -7.28 -6.52
CA LYS A 452 -10.56 -6.73 -5.42
C LYS A 452 -10.27 -5.26 -5.65
N LEU A 453 -10.30 -4.47 -4.58
CA LEU A 453 -9.82 -3.10 -4.55
C LEU A 453 -8.49 -3.06 -3.78
N GLY A 454 -7.37 -3.08 -4.50
CA GLY A 454 -6.07 -3.33 -3.90
C GLY A 454 -6.02 -4.72 -3.25
N ALA A 455 -5.79 -4.78 -1.94
CA ALA A 455 -5.81 -6.03 -1.17
C ALA A 455 -7.21 -6.38 -0.60
N VAL A 456 -8.20 -5.51 -0.77
CA VAL A 456 -9.54 -5.68 -0.18
C VAL A 456 -10.44 -6.45 -1.15
N PHE A 457 -11.05 -7.53 -0.68
CA PHE A 457 -12.04 -8.27 -1.45
C PHE A 457 -13.37 -7.49 -1.52
N THR A 458 -13.91 -7.33 -2.72
CA THR A 458 -15.13 -6.54 -2.96
C THR A 458 -16.27 -7.38 -3.56
N GLY A 459 -16.00 -8.54 -4.16
CA GLY A 459 -17.08 -9.39 -4.66
C GLY A 459 -16.58 -10.59 -5.43
N VAL A 460 -17.49 -11.49 -5.74
CA VAL A 460 -17.22 -12.67 -6.57
C VAL A 460 -18.41 -12.95 -7.49
N TYR A 461 -18.11 -13.34 -8.72
CA TYR A 461 -19.05 -13.93 -9.63
C TYR A 461 -18.61 -15.38 -9.89
N ASN A 462 -19.35 -16.34 -9.34
CA ASN A 462 -19.00 -17.77 -9.43
C ASN A 462 -20.21 -18.67 -9.70
N ASN A 463 -21.34 -18.09 -10.07
CA ASN A 463 -22.57 -18.80 -10.43
C ASN A 463 -23.02 -19.78 -9.32
N LEU A 464 -23.09 -19.27 -8.08
CA LEU A 464 -23.47 -20.05 -6.89
C LEU A 464 -22.54 -21.26 -6.66
N GLY A 465 -21.24 -21.08 -6.93
CA GLY A 465 -20.21 -22.10 -6.77
C GLY A 465 -20.10 -23.13 -7.89
N ARG A 466 -20.88 -23.01 -8.98
CA ARG A 466 -20.79 -23.93 -10.14
C ARG A 466 -19.71 -23.53 -11.15
N GLY A 467 -19.25 -22.27 -11.08
CA GLY A 467 -18.41 -21.66 -12.09
C GLY A 467 -19.18 -21.22 -13.32
N ILE A 468 -18.55 -20.33 -14.07
CA ILE A 468 -19.06 -19.72 -15.28
C ILE A 468 -18.25 -20.28 -16.44
N LYS A 469 -18.96 -20.84 -17.42
CA LYS A 469 -18.36 -21.25 -18.69
C LYS A 469 -18.83 -20.27 -19.75
N VAL A 470 -17.90 -19.86 -20.60
CA VAL A 470 -18.17 -18.95 -21.72
C VAL A 470 -17.42 -19.50 -22.92
N ASP A 471 -18.13 -19.69 -24.02
CA ASP A 471 -17.52 -20.17 -25.25
C ASP A 471 -16.68 -19.08 -25.92
N ALA A 472 -15.71 -19.46 -26.75
CA ALA A 472 -14.90 -18.49 -27.49
C ALA A 472 -15.79 -17.62 -28.41
N GLY A 473 -15.67 -16.29 -28.32
CA GLY A 473 -16.53 -15.35 -29.07
C GLY A 473 -17.91 -15.11 -28.46
N GLU A 474 -18.27 -15.80 -27.37
CA GLU A 474 -19.48 -15.51 -26.60
C GLU A 474 -19.26 -14.30 -25.67
N GLN A 475 -20.30 -13.47 -25.50
CA GLN A 475 -20.29 -12.35 -24.58
C GLN A 475 -21.44 -12.45 -23.58
N ILE A 476 -21.11 -12.40 -22.29
CA ILE A 476 -22.09 -12.34 -21.20
C ILE A 476 -22.07 -10.94 -20.60
N VAL A 477 -23.21 -10.27 -20.59
CA VAL A 477 -23.39 -8.97 -19.93
C VAL A 477 -24.05 -9.17 -18.58
N VAL A 478 -23.39 -8.72 -17.51
CA VAL A 478 -23.76 -8.98 -16.12
C VAL A 478 -24.28 -7.70 -15.47
N ASN A 479 -25.43 -7.80 -14.80
CA ASN A 479 -25.87 -6.83 -13.81
C ASN A 479 -25.03 -7.02 -12.54
N THR A 480 -23.93 -6.27 -12.44
CA THR A 480 -22.90 -6.49 -11.43
C THR A 480 -23.44 -6.41 -10.01
N PRO A 481 -24.19 -5.36 -9.59
CA PRO A 481 -24.66 -5.28 -8.21
C PRO A 481 -25.55 -6.46 -7.80
N LEU A 482 -26.46 -6.91 -8.66
CA LEU A 482 -27.37 -7.99 -8.34
C LEU A 482 -26.65 -9.34 -8.24
N VAL A 483 -25.76 -9.61 -9.19
CA VAL A 483 -25.01 -10.87 -9.24
C VAL A 483 -24.00 -10.95 -8.11
N MET A 484 -23.26 -9.87 -7.84
CA MET A 484 -22.34 -9.79 -6.71
C MET A 484 -23.06 -9.96 -5.38
N ALA A 485 -24.22 -9.31 -5.18
CA ALA A 485 -25.04 -9.52 -3.99
C ALA A 485 -25.47 -10.99 -3.83
N ARG A 486 -26.01 -11.59 -4.90
CA ARG A 486 -26.53 -12.96 -4.87
C ARG A 486 -25.44 -13.98 -4.59
N ASP A 487 -24.35 -13.94 -5.34
CA ASP A 487 -23.27 -14.92 -5.25
C ASP A 487 -22.49 -14.75 -3.93
N LEU A 488 -22.29 -13.51 -3.46
CA LEU A 488 -21.66 -13.25 -2.18
C LEU A 488 -22.51 -13.71 -0.99
N VAL A 489 -23.82 -13.42 -0.99
CA VAL A 489 -24.75 -13.93 0.03
C VAL A 489 -24.72 -15.45 0.06
N LYS A 490 -24.72 -16.11 -1.11
CA LYS A 490 -24.63 -17.57 -1.14
C LYS A 490 -23.30 -18.08 -0.58
N LEU A 491 -22.18 -17.44 -0.96
CA LEU A 491 -20.85 -17.81 -0.48
C LEU A 491 -20.73 -17.67 1.04
N ASP A 492 -21.22 -16.58 1.62
CA ASP A 492 -21.12 -16.37 3.07
C ASP A 492 -22.10 -17.26 3.83
N GLU A 493 -23.30 -17.54 3.30
CA GLU A 493 -24.24 -18.52 3.87
C GLU A 493 -23.59 -19.91 3.96
N ASP A 494 -22.91 -20.36 2.91
CA ASP A 494 -22.21 -21.66 2.92
C ASP A 494 -21.05 -21.69 3.93
N ARG A 495 -20.40 -20.55 4.17
CA ARG A 495 -19.32 -20.43 5.18
C ARG A 495 -19.87 -20.34 6.60
N LEU A 496 -20.91 -19.55 6.82
CA LEU A 496 -21.59 -19.42 8.12
C LEU A 496 -22.22 -20.76 8.52
N SER A 497 -22.92 -21.42 7.61
CA SER A 497 -23.49 -22.76 7.88
C SER A 497 -22.41 -23.80 8.21
N LEU A 498 -21.25 -23.76 7.52
CA LEU A 498 -20.09 -24.59 7.88
C LEU A 498 -19.61 -24.28 9.31
N LEU A 499 -19.44 -23.01 9.68
CA LEU A 499 -19.02 -22.62 11.04
C LEU A 499 -20.05 -23.00 12.11
N HIS A 500 -21.34 -22.80 11.83
CA HIS A 500 -22.45 -23.15 12.72
C HIS A 500 -22.55 -24.66 12.92
N SER A 501 -22.25 -25.48 11.90
CA SER A 501 -22.16 -26.94 12.03
C SER A 501 -21.12 -27.39 13.07
N TYR A 502 -20.14 -26.53 13.34
CA TYR A 502 -19.11 -26.72 14.37
C TYR A 502 -19.35 -25.92 15.66
N GLY A 503 -20.50 -25.24 15.79
CA GLY A 503 -20.84 -24.43 16.95
C GLY A 503 -20.02 -23.13 17.08
N VAL A 504 -19.45 -22.64 15.97
CA VAL A 504 -18.66 -21.41 15.93
C VAL A 504 -19.55 -20.26 15.44
N TYR A 505 -19.75 -19.25 16.28
CA TYR A 505 -20.59 -18.09 15.98
C TYR A 505 -19.79 -16.80 16.17
N SER A 506 -20.20 -15.74 15.47
CA SER A 506 -19.58 -14.44 15.68
C SER A 506 -19.98 -13.85 17.04
N GLY A 507 -19.07 -13.06 17.66
CA GLY A 507 -19.35 -12.43 18.95
C GLY A 507 -20.57 -11.51 18.86
N GLY A 508 -21.64 -11.81 19.60
CA GLY A 508 -22.89 -11.05 19.54
C GLY A 508 -23.72 -11.25 18.25
N GLU A 509 -23.41 -12.31 17.48
CA GLU A 509 -24.08 -12.68 16.22
C GLU A 509 -24.04 -11.54 15.17
N ILE A 510 -22.94 -10.80 15.12
CA ILE A 510 -22.79 -9.62 14.26
C ILE A 510 -22.76 -10.03 12.78
N ALA A 511 -21.99 -11.05 12.42
CA ALA A 511 -21.93 -11.55 11.05
C ALA A 511 -23.33 -12.03 10.61
N GLU A 512 -24.00 -12.80 11.46
CA GLU A 512 -25.34 -13.34 11.23
C GLU A 512 -26.41 -12.25 11.10
N LYS A 513 -26.35 -11.18 11.92
CA LYS A 513 -27.25 -10.02 11.82
C LYS A 513 -27.07 -9.28 10.49
N TYR A 514 -25.83 -9.03 10.07
CA TYR A 514 -25.58 -8.38 8.79
C TYR A 514 -26.00 -9.28 7.63
N HIS A 515 -25.68 -10.57 7.69
CA HIS A 515 -26.08 -11.55 6.69
C HIS A 515 -27.61 -11.63 6.54
N ALA A 516 -28.36 -11.71 7.64
CA ALA A 516 -29.83 -11.72 7.62
C ALA A 516 -30.42 -10.43 7.00
N ARG A 517 -29.82 -9.26 7.30
CA ARG A 517 -30.24 -7.98 6.68
C ARG A 517 -29.94 -7.95 5.17
N ALA A 518 -28.78 -8.47 4.76
CA ALA A 518 -28.41 -8.54 3.35
C ALA A 518 -29.32 -9.51 2.57
N GLN A 519 -29.71 -10.63 3.17
CA GLN A 519 -30.68 -11.57 2.62
C GLN A 519 -32.06 -10.94 2.43
N ASP A 520 -32.54 -10.17 3.40
CA ASP A 520 -33.80 -9.42 3.27
C ASP A 520 -33.73 -8.40 2.13
N CYS A 521 -32.61 -7.67 2.01
CA CYS A 521 -32.38 -6.75 0.89
C CYS A 521 -32.34 -7.48 -0.46
N LEU A 522 -31.67 -8.63 -0.55
CA LEU A 522 -31.61 -9.44 -1.77
C LEU A 522 -33.00 -9.96 -2.15
N ARG A 523 -33.79 -10.43 -1.18
CA ARG A 523 -35.17 -10.88 -1.40
C ARG A 523 -36.03 -9.74 -1.96
N LYS A 524 -35.91 -8.53 -1.40
CA LYS A 524 -36.58 -7.32 -1.92
C LYS A 524 -36.12 -6.98 -3.32
N ALA A 525 -34.82 -7.05 -3.61
CA ALA A 525 -34.30 -6.82 -4.96
C ALA A 525 -34.90 -7.79 -5.98
N LEU A 526 -34.97 -9.09 -5.65
CA LEU A 526 -35.56 -10.12 -6.51
C LEU A 526 -37.07 -9.94 -6.70
N ASP A 527 -37.83 -9.57 -5.66
CA ASP A 527 -39.26 -9.23 -5.78
C ASP A 527 -39.48 -8.01 -6.68
N TYR A 528 -38.69 -6.95 -6.52
CA TYR A 528 -38.76 -5.78 -7.41
C TYR A 528 -38.38 -6.12 -8.86
N LEU A 529 -37.41 -7.00 -9.06
CA LEU A 529 -37.01 -7.48 -10.38
C LEU A 529 -38.15 -8.24 -11.05
N ASN A 530 -38.82 -9.14 -10.31
CA ASN A 530 -40.00 -9.87 -10.79
C ASN A 530 -41.15 -8.92 -11.18
N ARG A 531 -41.28 -7.79 -10.46
CA ARG A 531 -42.23 -6.70 -10.78
C ARG A 531 -41.72 -5.72 -11.84
N LYS A 532 -40.56 -5.97 -12.47
CA LYS A 532 -39.90 -5.11 -13.46
C LYS A 532 -39.59 -3.69 -12.98
N LYS A 533 -39.42 -3.50 -11.66
CA LYS A 533 -38.98 -2.23 -11.05
C LYS A 533 -37.45 -2.19 -10.95
N TYR A 534 -36.78 -1.92 -12.07
CA TYR A 534 -35.33 -1.99 -12.18
C TYR A 534 -34.58 -1.00 -11.26
N THR A 535 -35.09 0.23 -11.11
CA THR A 535 -34.49 1.26 -10.24
C THR A 535 -34.43 0.81 -8.79
N LYS A 536 -35.53 0.27 -8.25
CA LYS A 536 -35.55 -0.28 -6.87
C LYS A 536 -34.70 -1.55 -6.78
N THR A 537 -34.72 -2.40 -7.82
CA THR A 537 -33.85 -3.59 -7.87
C THR A 537 -32.39 -3.22 -7.71
N TYR A 538 -31.92 -2.20 -8.44
CA TYR A 538 -30.55 -1.70 -8.35
C TYR A 538 -30.21 -1.23 -6.92
N VAL A 539 -31.06 -0.40 -6.32
CA VAL A 539 -30.85 0.13 -4.96
C VAL A 539 -30.71 -1.01 -3.94
N TYR A 540 -31.66 -1.95 -3.93
CA TYR A 540 -31.63 -3.07 -2.98
C TYR A 540 -30.50 -4.07 -3.25
N SER A 541 -30.04 -4.19 -4.50
CA SER A 541 -28.88 -5.03 -4.86
C SER A 541 -27.59 -4.44 -4.32
N VAL A 542 -27.33 -3.14 -4.53
CA VAL A 542 -26.15 -2.44 -4.00
C VAL A 542 -26.16 -2.47 -2.46
N ARG A 543 -27.33 -2.23 -1.83
CA ARG A 543 -27.47 -2.35 -0.36
C ARG A 543 -27.15 -3.74 0.14
N SER A 544 -27.73 -4.78 -0.48
CA SER A 544 -27.45 -6.17 -0.12
C SER A 544 -25.97 -6.48 -0.25
N TRP A 545 -25.34 -6.10 -1.38
CA TRP A 545 -23.92 -6.29 -1.62
C TRP A 545 -23.03 -5.60 -0.56
N ALA A 546 -23.31 -4.33 -0.24
CA ALA A 546 -22.53 -3.57 0.76
C ALA A 546 -22.63 -4.18 2.16
N ILE A 547 -23.85 -4.50 2.60
CA ILE A 547 -24.12 -5.11 3.91
C ILE A 547 -23.48 -6.50 3.99
N GLU A 548 -23.59 -7.29 2.92
CA GLU A 548 -23.01 -8.63 2.87
C GLU A 548 -21.48 -8.60 2.90
N LEU A 549 -20.83 -7.60 2.28
CA LEU A 549 -19.39 -7.44 2.42
C LEU A 549 -18.95 -7.19 3.87
N LYS A 550 -19.82 -6.59 4.69
CA LYS A 550 -19.57 -6.44 6.12
C LYS A 550 -19.74 -7.78 6.84
N ALA A 551 -20.81 -8.52 6.54
CA ALA A 551 -21.01 -9.88 7.05
C ALA A 551 -19.81 -10.79 6.72
N TYR A 552 -19.45 -10.86 5.44
CA TYR A 552 -18.32 -11.64 4.93
C TYR A 552 -16.98 -11.29 5.58
N SER A 553 -16.72 -9.99 5.83
CA SER A 553 -15.53 -9.55 6.54
C SER A 553 -15.48 -10.12 7.96
N GLU A 554 -16.60 -10.09 8.69
CA GLU A 554 -16.70 -10.67 10.03
C GLU A 554 -16.63 -12.21 10.00
N THR A 555 -17.28 -12.86 9.03
CA THR A 555 -17.19 -14.31 8.81
C THR A 555 -15.75 -14.74 8.53
N ARG A 556 -15.02 -14.01 7.68
CA ARG A 556 -13.61 -14.26 7.37
C ARG A 556 -12.73 -14.07 8.61
N LYS A 557 -12.98 -13.04 9.44
CA LYS A 557 -12.26 -12.87 10.72
C LYS A 557 -12.49 -14.07 11.63
N LEU A 558 -13.73 -14.55 11.73
CA LEU A 558 -14.08 -15.73 12.53
C LEU A 558 -13.38 -17.01 12.04
N ILE A 559 -13.33 -17.23 10.71
CA ILE A 559 -12.54 -18.31 10.10
C ILE A 559 -11.06 -18.16 10.48
N SER A 560 -10.49 -16.96 10.29
CA SER A 560 -9.09 -16.69 10.57
C SER A 560 -8.74 -16.92 12.04
N ASP A 561 -9.57 -16.46 12.97
CA ASP A 561 -9.39 -16.65 14.41
C ASP A 561 -9.41 -18.14 14.77
N THR A 562 -10.36 -18.88 14.20
CA THR A 562 -10.52 -20.31 14.41
C THR A 562 -9.35 -21.13 13.85
N VAL A 563 -8.80 -20.74 12.70
CA VAL A 563 -7.62 -21.39 12.11
C VAL A 563 -6.34 -21.01 12.87
N ASN A 564 -6.17 -19.74 13.24
CA ASN A 564 -4.98 -19.26 13.96
C ASN A 564 -4.88 -19.88 15.36
N THR A 565 -6.00 -20.01 16.07
CA THR A 565 -6.04 -20.75 17.34
C THR A 565 -5.67 -22.21 17.15
N ALA A 566 -6.14 -22.85 16.07
CA ALA A 566 -5.78 -24.23 15.78
C ALA A 566 -4.27 -24.40 15.55
N ILE A 567 -3.64 -23.47 14.81
CA ILE A 567 -2.20 -23.44 14.59
C ILE A 567 -1.47 -23.31 15.93
N PHE A 568 -1.82 -22.33 16.75
CA PHE A 568 -1.18 -22.09 18.05
C PHE A 568 -1.21 -23.32 18.96
N PHE A 569 -2.39 -23.94 19.12
CA PHE A 569 -2.53 -25.12 19.97
C PHE A 569 -1.86 -26.37 19.37
N SER A 570 -1.82 -26.50 18.04
CA SER A 570 -1.05 -27.56 17.38
C SER A 570 0.45 -27.43 17.67
N PHE A 571 1.00 -26.20 17.69
CA PHE A 571 2.38 -25.96 18.09
C PHE A 571 2.60 -26.22 19.59
N MET A 572 1.67 -25.79 20.44
CA MET A 572 1.71 -26.01 21.89
C MET A 572 1.61 -27.49 22.28
N LEU A 573 1.00 -28.32 21.42
CA LEU A 573 0.90 -29.76 21.58
C LEU A 573 2.28 -30.43 21.69
N VAL A 574 3.30 -29.92 20.99
CA VAL A 574 4.66 -30.49 20.97
C VAL A 574 5.33 -30.41 22.35
N PRO A 575 5.50 -29.23 23.00
CA PRO A 575 6.03 -29.16 24.36
C PRO A 575 5.08 -29.81 25.38
N PHE A 576 3.75 -29.74 25.17
CA PHE A 576 2.77 -30.42 26.02
C PHE A 576 3.00 -31.94 26.07
N ALA A 577 3.06 -32.61 24.92
CA ALA A 577 3.25 -34.06 24.84
C ALA A 577 4.58 -34.49 25.48
N PHE A 578 5.64 -33.71 25.28
CA PHE A 578 6.94 -33.95 25.90
C PHE A 578 6.90 -33.81 27.42
N PHE A 579 6.28 -32.75 27.94
CA PHE A 579 6.19 -32.55 29.39
C PHE A 579 5.25 -33.54 30.06
N LEU A 580 4.15 -33.90 29.41
CA LEU A 580 3.22 -34.89 29.90
C LEU A 580 3.86 -36.29 29.95
N GLU A 581 4.61 -36.68 28.91
CA GLU A 581 5.41 -37.91 28.92
C GLU A 581 6.33 -37.95 30.13
N ARG A 582 7.07 -36.85 30.37
CA ARG A 582 8.02 -36.77 31.49
C ARG A 582 7.37 -36.75 32.87
N LEU A 583 6.13 -36.26 32.98
CA LEU A 583 5.37 -36.27 34.24
C LEU A 583 4.90 -37.68 34.59
N ILE A 584 4.50 -38.47 33.60
CA ILE A 584 3.93 -39.81 33.78
C ILE A 584 5.02 -40.89 33.77
N PHE A 585 5.88 -40.87 32.75
CA PHE A 585 6.97 -41.81 32.50
C PHE A 585 8.35 -41.15 32.66
N SER A 586 9.40 -41.95 32.86
CA SER A 586 10.78 -41.46 33.05
C SER A 586 11.76 -42.37 32.31
N LYS A 587 11.42 -42.74 31.08
CA LYS A 587 12.30 -43.54 30.22
C LYS A 587 13.29 -42.58 29.54
N ARG A 588 14.45 -43.10 29.11
CA ARG A 588 15.49 -42.32 28.39
C ARG A 588 15.72 -42.91 27.01
N GLY A 589 16.21 -42.08 26.09
CA GLY A 589 16.51 -42.49 24.71
C GLY A 589 15.25 -42.80 23.90
N LEU A 590 15.30 -43.83 23.05
CA LEU A 590 14.22 -44.14 22.10
C LEU A 590 12.85 -44.36 22.77
N LYS A 591 12.82 -44.99 23.96
CA LYS A 591 11.56 -45.23 24.69
C LYS A 591 10.88 -43.93 25.15
N GLN A 592 11.66 -42.88 25.40
CA GLN A 592 11.16 -41.55 25.74
C GLN A 592 10.51 -40.90 24.52
N PHE A 593 11.22 -40.94 23.39
CA PHE A 593 10.72 -40.42 22.11
C PHE A 593 9.42 -41.11 21.70
N LEU A 594 9.37 -42.44 21.78
CA LEU A 594 8.16 -43.21 21.50
C LEU A 594 6.99 -42.86 22.43
N GLY A 595 7.25 -42.59 23.71
CA GLY A 595 6.23 -42.14 24.66
C GLY A 595 5.67 -40.76 24.31
N THR A 596 6.56 -39.81 24.00
CA THR A 596 6.20 -38.44 23.60
C THR A 596 5.42 -38.44 22.29
N LEU A 597 5.85 -39.27 21.33
CA LEU A 597 5.16 -39.45 20.06
C LEU A 597 3.77 -40.08 20.26
N ALA A 598 3.63 -41.06 21.15
CA ALA A 598 2.34 -41.66 21.47
C ALA A 598 1.37 -40.64 22.09
N PHE A 599 1.81 -39.83 23.08
CA PHE A 599 0.99 -38.76 23.63
C PHE A 599 0.63 -37.70 22.59
N TYR A 600 1.59 -37.30 21.74
CA TYR A 600 1.33 -36.37 20.66
C TYR A 600 0.24 -36.91 19.72
N ILE A 601 0.35 -38.14 19.23
CA ILE A 601 -0.67 -38.73 18.34
C ILE A 601 -2.05 -38.77 19.01
N VAL A 602 -2.14 -39.25 20.26
CA VAL A 602 -3.40 -39.35 20.99
C VAL A 602 -4.05 -37.97 21.17
N PHE A 603 -3.28 -36.97 21.61
CA PHE A 603 -3.81 -35.63 21.82
C PHE A 603 -4.01 -34.84 20.52
N THR A 604 -3.28 -35.13 19.43
CA THR A 604 -3.59 -34.63 18.08
C THR A 604 -4.95 -35.13 17.63
N VAL A 605 -5.23 -36.43 17.76
CA VAL A 605 -6.54 -37.00 17.39
C VAL A 605 -7.64 -36.37 18.22
N LEU A 606 -7.44 -36.26 19.53
CA LEU A 606 -8.40 -35.60 20.41
C LEU A 606 -8.63 -34.13 20.01
N PHE A 607 -7.55 -33.40 19.71
CA PHE A 607 -7.61 -32.01 19.27
C PHE A 607 -8.30 -31.82 17.92
N VAL A 608 -8.05 -32.69 16.94
CA VAL A 608 -8.74 -32.69 15.64
C VAL A 608 -10.24 -32.89 15.81
N VAL A 609 -10.64 -33.75 16.74
CA VAL A 609 -12.06 -34.02 17.03
C VAL A 609 -12.69 -32.87 17.82
N THR A 610 -11.97 -32.20 18.72
CA THR A 610 -12.54 -31.15 19.58
C THR A 610 -12.46 -29.73 18.99
N HIS A 611 -11.39 -29.38 18.27
CA HIS A 611 -11.20 -28.05 17.71
C HIS A 611 -11.59 -27.98 16.23
N PRO A 612 -12.51 -27.07 15.83
CA PRO A 612 -12.97 -27.02 14.44
C PRO A 612 -12.01 -26.38 13.43
N GLY A 613 -10.92 -25.75 13.87
CA GLY A 613 -10.03 -24.99 12.98
C GLY A 613 -9.26 -25.85 11.98
N ILE A 614 -9.07 -27.13 12.27
CA ILE A 614 -8.49 -28.07 11.30
C ILE A 614 -9.49 -28.38 10.18
N ALA A 615 -10.77 -28.53 10.48
CA ALA A 615 -11.81 -28.78 9.48
C ALA A 615 -12.18 -27.53 8.68
N VAL A 616 -12.09 -26.34 9.30
CA VAL A 616 -12.40 -25.05 8.68
C VAL A 616 -11.23 -24.51 7.83
N ALA A 617 -9.99 -24.91 8.13
CA ALA A 617 -8.83 -24.50 7.35
C ALA A 617 -8.89 -25.04 5.91
N SER A 618 -8.45 -24.22 4.94
CA SER A 618 -8.33 -24.62 3.52
C SER A 618 -7.49 -25.89 3.34
N SER A 619 -6.50 -26.10 4.20
CA SER A 619 -5.72 -27.33 4.26
C SER A 619 -5.34 -27.68 5.71
N GLY A 620 -6.30 -28.19 6.48
CA GLY A 620 -6.07 -28.65 7.86
C GLY A 620 -4.96 -29.70 8.01
N PHE A 621 -4.79 -30.56 7.00
CA PHE A 621 -3.72 -31.55 6.96
C PHE A 621 -2.31 -30.93 7.06
N MET A 622 -2.09 -29.76 6.47
CA MET A 622 -0.79 -29.07 6.52
C MET A 622 -0.46 -28.54 7.91
N ILE A 623 -1.47 -28.19 8.72
CA ILE A 623 -1.27 -27.81 10.13
C ILE A 623 -0.78 -29.02 10.93
N ILE A 624 -1.39 -30.19 10.72
CA ILE A 624 -0.95 -31.43 11.37
C ILE A 624 0.44 -31.84 10.88
N LEU A 625 0.68 -31.78 9.57
CA LEU A 625 1.96 -32.16 8.97
C LEU A 625 3.10 -31.28 9.47
N SER A 626 2.92 -29.96 9.53
CA SER A 626 3.94 -29.03 10.00
C SER A 626 4.29 -29.24 11.48
N THR A 627 3.30 -29.46 12.33
CA THR A 627 3.55 -29.75 13.75
C THR A 627 4.10 -31.16 13.98
N SER A 628 3.73 -32.13 13.15
CA SER A 628 4.30 -33.47 13.13
C SER A 628 5.76 -33.46 12.68
N ALA A 629 6.12 -32.63 11.68
CA ALA A 629 7.50 -32.43 11.29
C ALA A 629 8.31 -31.81 12.44
N LEU A 630 7.76 -30.85 13.17
CA LEU A 630 8.43 -30.21 14.30
C LEU A 630 8.78 -31.20 15.42
N ILE A 631 7.88 -32.12 15.78
CA ILE A 631 8.15 -33.12 16.82
C ILE A 631 9.20 -34.16 16.40
N LEU A 632 9.34 -34.43 15.10
CA LEU A 632 10.40 -35.29 14.56
C LEU A 632 11.74 -34.57 14.50
N VAL A 633 11.75 -33.28 14.14
CA VAL A 633 12.97 -32.48 13.98
C VAL A 633 13.55 -32.03 15.33
N THR A 634 12.71 -31.74 16.32
CA THR A 634 13.17 -31.19 17.62
C THR A 634 14.17 -32.11 18.35
N PRO A 635 13.94 -33.43 18.47
CA PRO A 635 14.92 -34.35 19.07
C PRO A 635 16.21 -34.44 18.27
N VAL A 636 16.13 -34.43 16.93
CA VAL A 636 17.31 -34.48 16.05
C VAL A 636 18.16 -33.23 16.23
N LEU A 637 17.55 -32.04 16.19
CA LEU A 637 18.24 -30.78 16.49
C LEU A 637 18.84 -30.78 17.90
N GLY A 638 18.10 -31.30 18.89
CA GLY A 638 18.59 -31.42 20.27
C GLY A 638 19.83 -32.30 20.38
N ILE A 639 19.82 -33.48 19.73
CA ILE A 639 20.95 -34.40 19.68
C ILE A 639 22.14 -33.74 18.96
N MET A 640 21.91 -33.18 17.77
CA MET A 640 22.95 -32.49 17.00
C MET A 640 23.59 -31.35 17.79
N LEU A 641 22.80 -30.48 18.41
CA LEU A 641 23.31 -29.38 19.23
C LEU A 641 24.08 -29.89 20.45
N SER A 642 23.64 -31.00 21.07
CA SER A 642 24.35 -31.60 22.19
C SER A 642 25.70 -32.20 21.78
N GLU A 643 25.75 -32.90 20.64
CA GLU A 643 26.97 -33.48 20.08
C GLU A 643 27.96 -32.38 19.70
N VAL A 644 27.50 -31.32 19.03
CA VAL A 644 28.33 -30.16 18.68
C VAL A 644 28.94 -29.53 19.95
N GLN A 645 28.13 -29.33 21.00
CA GLN A 645 28.65 -28.79 22.27
C GLN A 645 29.66 -29.72 22.94
N GLU A 646 29.44 -31.03 22.90
CA GLU A 646 30.38 -32.02 23.45
C GLU A 646 31.70 -32.03 22.67
N ARG A 647 31.65 -31.95 21.34
CA ARG A 647 32.85 -31.82 20.49
C ARG A 647 33.61 -30.53 20.73
N PHE A 648 32.92 -29.39 20.89
CA PHE A 648 33.57 -28.13 21.26
C PHE A 648 34.27 -28.22 22.62
N LYS A 649 33.65 -28.90 23.59
CA LYS A 649 34.24 -29.15 24.90
C LYS A 649 35.48 -30.06 24.79
N GLU A 650 35.40 -31.16 24.05
CA GLU A 650 36.54 -32.05 23.78
C GLU A 650 37.70 -31.32 23.09
N LEU A 651 37.40 -30.48 22.09
CA LEU A 651 38.39 -29.69 21.36
C LEU A 651 39.10 -28.70 22.30
N ARG A 652 38.34 -28.01 23.16
CA ARG A 652 38.90 -27.09 24.17
C ARG A 652 39.76 -27.82 25.20
N GLU A 653 39.30 -28.98 25.70
CA GLU A 653 40.07 -29.82 26.64
C GLU A 653 41.38 -30.33 26.01
N ARG A 654 41.40 -30.65 24.71
CA ARG A 654 42.62 -31.09 24.00
C ARG A 654 43.63 -29.99 23.75
N LEU A 655 43.17 -28.77 23.44
CA LEU A 655 44.04 -27.65 23.10
C LEU A 655 44.60 -26.92 24.31
N LEU A 656 43.82 -26.82 25.40
CA LEU A 656 44.12 -25.94 26.54
C LEU A 656 44.18 -26.68 27.89
N GLY A 657 44.07 -28.01 27.93
CA GLY A 657 44.04 -28.77 29.18
C GLY A 657 42.73 -28.57 30.00
N ARG A 658 42.60 -29.26 31.13
CA ARG A 658 41.39 -29.20 31.99
C ARG A 658 41.46 -28.07 33.02
N HIS A 659 41.31 -26.83 32.55
CA HIS A 659 41.36 -25.63 33.40
C HIS A 659 40.00 -24.96 33.68
N GLU A 660 38.88 -25.46 33.15
CA GLU A 660 37.53 -24.96 33.46
C GLU A 660 36.52 -26.09 33.71
N ALA A 661 35.83 -26.05 34.85
CA ALA A 661 34.68 -26.92 35.15
C ALA A 661 33.36 -26.14 34.99
N ARG A 662 33.02 -25.71 33.76
CA ARG A 662 31.72 -25.05 33.47
C ARG A 662 30.78 -25.99 32.73
N ILE A 663 29.58 -26.17 33.26
CA ILE A 663 28.46 -26.81 32.54
C ILE A 663 27.91 -25.77 31.55
N SER A 664 27.71 -26.14 30.29
CA SER A 664 27.13 -25.23 29.28
C SER A 664 25.73 -24.78 29.72
N VAL A 665 25.33 -23.55 29.39
CA VAL A 665 24.00 -23.03 29.76
C VAL A 665 22.89 -23.90 29.17
N ALA A 666 23.08 -24.42 27.96
CA ALA A 666 22.12 -25.32 27.32
C ALA A 666 22.03 -26.70 28.02
N SER A 667 23.17 -27.28 28.42
CA SER A 667 23.19 -28.53 29.19
C SER A 667 22.57 -28.32 30.57
N ALA A 668 22.82 -27.17 31.21
CA ALA A 668 22.22 -26.78 32.47
C ALA A 668 20.69 -26.67 32.37
N VAL A 669 20.15 -26.01 31.35
CA VAL A 669 18.70 -25.89 31.13
C VAL A 669 18.08 -27.28 30.90
N THR A 670 18.71 -28.12 30.09
CA THR A 670 18.23 -29.49 29.80
C THR A 670 18.22 -30.37 31.06
N LEU A 671 19.26 -30.27 31.89
CA LEU A 671 19.33 -30.91 33.20
C LEU A 671 18.26 -30.37 34.14
N SER A 672 18.00 -29.06 34.13
CA SER A 672 16.97 -28.41 34.94
C SER A 672 15.58 -28.96 34.62
N PHE A 673 15.16 -28.98 33.35
CA PHE A 673 13.86 -29.57 32.97
C PHE A 673 13.75 -31.06 33.30
N SER A 674 14.86 -31.80 33.23
CA SER A 674 14.89 -33.22 33.58
C SER A 674 14.81 -33.44 35.09
N TYR A 675 15.45 -32.59 35.89
CA TYR A 675 15.38 -32.62 37.34
C TYR A 675 14.01 -32.18 37.87
N SER A 676 13.45 -31.12 37.29
CA SER A 676 12.10 -30.59 37.58
C SER A 676 11.03 -31.66 37.51
N THR A 677 10.95 -32.34 36.37
CA THR A 677 9.96 -33.41 36.12
C THR A 677 10.13 -34.60 37.06
N LEU A 678 11.38 -34.99 37.37
CA LEU A 678 11.67 -36.02 38.39
C LEU A 678 11.22 -35.59 39.80
N SER A 679 11.44 -34.32 40.16
CA SER A 679 11.09 -33.79 41.47
C SER A 679 9.57 -33.70 41.67
N MET A 680 8.84 -33.30 40.64
CA MET A 680 7.37 -33.33 40.61
C MET A 680 6.82 -34.75 40.81
N ARG A 681 7.40 -35.73 40.11
CA ARG A 681 6.96 -37.14 40.18
C ARG A 681 7.18 -37.79 41.55
N ARG A 682 8.17 -37.32 42.32
CA ARG A 682 8.37 -37.75 43.71
C ARG A 682 7.28 -37.25 44.66
N ARG A 683 6.61 -36.13 44.33
CA ARG A 683 5.60 -35.47 45.17
C ARG A 683 4.25 -35.35 44.44
N ARG A 684 3.76 -36.48 43.93
CA ARG A 684 2.60 -36.58 43.01
C ARG A 684 1.36 -35.86 43.50
N ALA A 685 0.98 -36.01 44.77
CA ALA A 685 -0.23 -35.41 45.32
C ALA A 685 -0.24 -33.89 45.20
N ARG A 686 0.89 -33.24 45.52
CA ARG A 686 1.04 -31.78 45.39
C ARG A 686 0.95 -31.34 43.95
N THR A 687 1.72 -31.98 43.07
CA THR A 687 1.76 -31.62 41.65
C THR A 687 0.38 -31.77 41.01
N ILE A 688 -0.37 -32.83 41.35
CA ILE A 688 -1.74 -33.03 40.86
C ILE A 688 -2.66 -31.92 41.36
N LEU A 689 -2.62 -31.56 42.64
CA LEU A 689 -3.46 -30.49 43.20
C LEU A 689 -3.16 -29.11 42.60
N THR A 690 -1.88 -28.77 42.41
CA THR A 690 -1.50 -27.50 41.75
C THR A 690 -1.93 -27.47 40.29
N LEU A 691 -1.80 -28.59 39.60
CA LEU A 691 -2.14 -28.70 38.19
C LEU A 691 -3.67 -28.70 38.01
N ALA A 692 -4.42 -29.32 38.91
CA ALA A 692 -5.88 -29.23 38.96
C ALA A 692 -6.37 -27.79 39.21
N SER A 693 -5.76 -27.07 40.16
CA SER A 693 -6.08 -25.66 40.40
C SER A 693 -5.86 -24.80 39.15
N LEU A 694 -4.72 -24.98 38.46
CA LEU A 694 -4.41 -24.25 37.24
C LEU A 694 -5.34 -24.63 36.08
N ILE A 695 -5.64 -25.93 35.89
CA ILE A 695 -6.59 -26.42 34.89
C ILE A 695 -7.95 -25.75 35.11
N THR A 696 -8.48 -25.75 36.34
CA THR A 696 -9.80 -25.18 36.64
C THR A 696 -9.86 -23.68 36.36
N VAL A 697 -8.78 -22.95 36.65
CA VAL A 697 -8.69 -21.52 36.39
C VAL A 697 -8.66 -21.23 34.89
N VAL A 698 -7.83 -21.95 34.14
CA VAL A 698 -7.75 -21.80 32.67
C VAL A 698 -9.05 -22.22 32.01
N PHE A 699 -9.62 -23.35 32.42
CA PHE A 699 -10.94 -23.83 31.99
C PHE A 699 -12.01 -22.77 32.23
N GLY A 700 -12.11 -22.24 33.46
CA GLY A 700 -13.09 -21.24 33.82
C GLY A 700 -12.92 -19.94 33.04
N MET A 701 -11.67 -19.50 32.81
CA MET A 701 -11.41 -18.32 31.99
C MET A 701 -11.83 -18.52 30.54
N ILE A 702 -11.51 -19.65 29.92
CA ILE A 702 -11.84 -19.91 28.52
C ILE A 702 -13.35 -20.12 28.35
N ALA A 703 -14.01 -20.75 29.32
CA ALA A 703 -15.45 -20.96 29.29
C ALA A 703 -16.26 -19.68 29.58
N LEU A 704 -15.78 -18.78 30.46
CA LEU A 704 -16.57 -17.64 30.94
C LEU A 704 -16.16 -16.28 30.36
N SER A 705 -15.04 -16.20 29.65
CA SER A 705 -14.62 -14.95 29.01
C SER A 705 -14.89 -14.97 27.51
N SER A 706 -15.56 -13.92 27.04
CA SER A 706 -15.73 -13.64 25.62
C SER A 706 -15.39 -12.18 25.39
N ALA A 707 -14.36 -11.93 24.60
CA ALA A 707 -13.99 -10.59 24.19
C ALA A 707 -14.05 -10.53 22.66
N TYR A 708 -14.78 -9.54 22.15
CA TYR A 708 -14.85 -9.26 20.73
C TYR A 708 -14.82 -7.75 20.54
N ALA A 709 -14.02 -7.32 19.57
CA ALA A 709 -13.98 -5.95 19.09
C ALA A 709 -14.97 -5.85 17.93
N PHE A 710 -15.85 -4.86 17.96
CA PHE A 710 -16.77 -4.62 16.86
C PHE A 710 -16.83 -3.15 16.49
N SER A 711 -17.21 -2.92 15.25
CA SER A 711 -17.52 -1.58 14.77
C SER A 711 -18.94 -1.22 15.19
N VAL A 712 -19.07 -0.10 15.90
CA VAL A 712 -20.35 0.49 16.28
C VAL A 712 -20.47 1.87 15.65
N VAL A 713 -21.70 2.28 15.33
CA VAL A 713 -21.98 3.65 14.92
C VAL A 713 -22.39 4.45 16.16
N LEU A 714 -21.64 5.50 16.47
CA LEU A 714 -21.94 6.36 17.62
C LEU A 714 -22.43 7.73 17.14
N PRO A 715 -23.58 8.21 17.64
CA PRO A 715 -24.01 9.58 17.40
C PRO A 715 -23.17 10.53 18.26
N LYS A 716 -22.72 11.63 17.65
CA LYS A 716 -22.06 12.74 18.34
C LYS A 716 -22.86 14.03 18.11
N PRO A 717 -23.32 14.73 19.16
CA PRO A 717 -24.02 16.00 19.00
C PRO A 717 -23.07 17.06 18.43
N GLN A 718 -23.58 17.83 17.47
CA GLN A 718 -22.93 19.05 16.99
C GLN A 718 -23.31 20.22 17.94
N GLN A 719 -22.47 21.27 18.02
CA GLN A 719 -22.53 22.29 19.08
C GLN A 719 -23.81 23.16 19.10
N THR A 720 -24.73 23.03 18.14
CA THR A 720 -25.94 23.86 18.03
C THR A 720 -27.23 23.05 18.07
N GLU A 721 -28.23 23.59 18.77
CA GLU A 721 -29.60 23.04 18.88
C GLU A 721 -30.46 23.27 17.62
N ILE A 722 -30.01 24.11 16.68
CA ILE A 722 -30.78 24.51 15.49
C ILE A 722 -30.46 23.58 14.31
N LYS A 723 -31.51 23.00 13.71
CA LYS A 723 -31.42 22.22 12.46
C LYS A 723 -31.86 23.04 11.24
N PRO A 724 -31.07 23.08 10.17
CA PRO A 724 -31.49 23.65 8.88
C PRO A 724 -32.70 22.96 8.26
N TYR A 725 -32.76 21.62 8.29
CA TYR A 725 -33.91 20.84 7.81
C TYR A 725 -33.97 19.45 8.49
N TYR A 726 -35.12 18.77 8.39
CA TYR A 726 -35.27 17.38 8.82
C TYR A 726 -34.80 16.45 7.71
N GLY A 727 -33.66 15.79 7.89
CA GLY A 727 -32.94 15.21 6.77
C GLY A 727 -31.61 14.57 7.10
N ILE A 728 -30.93 14.13 6.04
CA ILE A 728 -29.58 13.59 6.08
C ILE A 728 -28.70 14.31 5.05
N LEU A 729 -27.47 14.60 5.43
CA LEU A 729 -26.42 15.10 4.54
C LEU A 729 -25.30 14.07 4.47
N ILE A 730 -24.94 13.73 3.23
CA ILE A 730 -23.85 12.83 2.89
C ILE A 730 -22.76 13.64 2.22
N ARG A 731 -21.56 13.59 2.78
CA ARG A 731 -20.36 14.22 2.21
C ARG A 731 -19.17 13.28 2.34
N ASN A 732 -18.24 13.37 1.40
CA ASN A 732 -17.00 12.64 1.50
C ASN A 732 -16.16 13.18 2.68
N PRO A 733 -15.61 12.34 3.58
CA PRO A 733 -14.74 12.79 4.68
C PRO A 733 -13.52 13.59 4.21
N GLU A 734 -12.97 13.21 3.05
CA GLU A 734 -11.86 13.90 2.37
C GLU A 734 -12.35 15.07 1.49
N ARG A 735 -13.66 15.36 1.50
CA ARG A 735 -14.36 16.40 0.71
C ARG A 735 -14.12 16.29 -0.81
N ALA A 736 -13.73 15.11 -1.29
CA ALA A 736 -13.60 14.81 -2.70
C ALA A 736 -14.97 14.77 -3.41
N VAL A 737 -14.93 14.97 -4.73
CA VAL A 737 -16.11 14.94 -5.61
C VAL A 737 -16.76 13.55 -5.58
N LEU A 738 -18.09 13.53 -5.39
CA LEU A 738 -18.95 12.37 -5.54
C LEU A 738 -19.31 12.15 -7.03
N PRO A 739 -19.31 10.90 -7.53
CA PRO A 739 -19.73 10.58 -8.89
C PRO A 739 -21.22 10.79 -9.10
N GLU A 740 -21.63 10.94 -10.36
CA GLU A 740 -23.04 11.10 -10.72
C GLU A 740 -23.85 9.84 -10.38
N VAL A 741 -23.22 8.66 -10.42
CA VAL A 741 -23.82 7.38 -10.03
C VAL A 741 -24.31 7.40 -8.58
N THR A 742 -23.56 8.04 -7.67
CA THR A 742 -23.96 8.17 -6.25
C THR A 742 -25.23 9.00 -6.10
N LEU A 743 -25.33 10.12 -6.82
CA LEU A 743 -26.53 10.95 -6.84
C LEU A 743 -27.75 10.19 -7.40
N LYS A 744 -27.56 9.47 -8.52
CA LYS A 744 -28.62 8.63 -9.12
C LYS A 744 -29.11 7.55 -8.15
N PHE A 745 -28.20 6.92 -7.41
CA PHE A 745 -28.53 5.94 -6.38
C PHE A 745 -29.39 6.53 -5.25
N PHE A 746 -29.01 7.70 -4.71
CA PHE A 746 -29.78 8.34 -3.64
C PHE A 746 -31.13 8.88 -4.11
N LYS A 747 -31.21 9.44 -5.32
CA LYS A 747 -32.49 9.79 -5.95
C LYS A 747 -33.38 8.55 -6.06
N ALA A 748 -32.88 7.46 -6.63
CA ALA A 748 -33.61 6.20 -6.77
C ALA A 748 -34.10 5.61 -5.44
N TRP A 749 -33.33 5.76 -4.36
CA TRP A 749 -33.71 5.30 -3.04
C TRP A 749 -34.84 6.16 -2.46
N PHE A 750 -34.64 7.48 -2.37
CA PHE A 750 -35.45 8.37 -1.52
C PHE A 750 -36.48 9.24 -2.24
N GLU A 751 -36.62 9.15 -3.56
CA GLU A 751 -37.59 9.95 -4.35
C GLU A 751 -39.05 9.88 -3.83
N GLU A 752 -39.46 8.78 -3.19
CA GLU A 752 -40.81 8.62 -2.62
C GLU A 752 -40.95 9.15 -1.16
N GLU A 753 -39.83 9.44 -0.50
CA GLU A 753 -39.73 9.78 0.93
C GLU A 753 -39.35 11.26 1.17
N GLY A 754 -38.70 11.89 0.19
CA GLY A 754 -38.16 13.24 0.33
C GLY A 754 -37.56 13.81 -0.94
N VAL A 755 -36.93 14.98 -0.78
CA VAL A 755 -36.25 15.73 -1.84
C VAL A 755 -34.75 15.48 -1.74
N VAL A 756 -34.12 15.07 -2.84
CA VAL A 756 -32.67 14.79 -2.91
C VAL A 756 -32.01 15.84 -3.79
N SER A 757 -31.20 16.70 -3.18
CA SER A 757 -30.39 17.70 -3.88
C SER A 757 -28.89 17.37 -3.82
N ALA A 758 -28.14 17.92 -4.77
CA ALA A 758 -26.69 17.79 -4.85
C ALA A 758 -26.04 19.14 -5.08
N LYS A 759 -25.03 19.46 -4.27
CA LYS A 759 -24.24 20.67 -4.46
C LYS A 759 -23.23 20.45 -5.57
N ILE A 760 -23.41 21.14 -6.69
CA ILE A 760 -22.59 20.98 -7.88
C ILE A 760 -21.90 22.29 -8.19
N TRP A 761 -20.57 22.25 -8.23
CA TRP A 761 -19.74 23.41 -8.55
C TRP A 761 -18.81 23.09 -9.71
N TRP A 762 -18.47 24.14 -10.44
CA TRP A 762 -17.40 24.12 -11.43
C TRP A 762 -16.40 25.22 -11.11
N TYR A 763 -15.12 24.87 -11.14
CA TYR A 763 -14.03 25.80 -10.98
C TYR A 763 -13.28 25.90 -12.31
N PRO A 764 -12.91 27.11 -12.77
CA PRO A 764 -12.00 27.24 -13.89
C PRO A 764 -10.68 26.54 -13.55
N ARG A 765 -10.16 25.74 -14.49
CA ARG A 765 -8.93 24.97 -14.29
C ARG A 765 -7.73 25.90 -14.21
N TYR A 766 -6.92 25.70 -13.17
CA TYR A 766 -5.90 26.62 -12.66
C TYR A 766 -6.53 27.95 -12.21
N LEU A 767 -5.99 28.56 -11.16
CA LEU A 767 -6.49 29.78 -10.49
C LEU A 767 -6.43 31.04 -11.40
N PHE A 768 -6.98 30.97 -12.60
CA PHE A 768 -7.16 32.04 -13.55
C PHE A 768 -8.42 32.82 -13.20
N LYS A 769 -8.44 34.09 -13.57
CA LYS A 769 -9.60 34.97 -13.49
C LYS A 769 -10.24 35.01 -14.87
N PRO A 770 -11.02 34.01 -15.32
CA PRO A 770 -11.79 34.17 -16.55
C PRO A 770 -12.58 35.47 -16.45
N GLU A 771 -12.30 36.39 -17.36
CA GLU A 771 -13.00 37.67 -17.42
C GLU A 771 -14.29 37.47 -18.21
N MET A 772 -15.41 37.63 -17.53
CA MET A 772 -16.72 37.74 -18.15
C MET A 772 -16.85 39.14 -18.73
N SER A 773 -17.18 39.24 -20.01
CA SER A 773 -17.41 40.51 -20.69
C SER A 773 -18.87 40.63 -21.09
N THR A 774 -19.47 41.79 -20.80
CA THR A 774 -20.86 42.10 -21.15
C THR A 774 -20.95 43.13 -22.28
N LYS A 775 -20.03 44.11 -22.28
CA LYS A 775 -19.89 45.18 -23.28
C LYS A 775 -18.39 45.36 -23.57
N PRO A 776 -17.99 45.90 -24.73
CA PRO A 776 -16.59 46.23 -25.00
C PRO A 776 -16.05 47.19 -23.92
N GLY A 777 -15.32 46.67 -22.93
CA GLY A 777 -14.71 47.45 -21.85
C GLY A 777 -15.14 47.12 -20.41
N THR A 778 -16.19 46.31 -20.17
CA THR A 778 -16.57 45.83 -18.83
C THR A 778 -16.13 44.37 -18.66
N ASN A 779 -15.12 44.14 -17.81
CA ASN A 779 -14.58 42.81 -17.51
C ASN A 779 -14.71 42.50 -16.01
N ALA A 780 -15.32 41.36 -15.67
CA ALA A 780 -15.48 40.88 -14.30
C ALA A 780 -14.84 39.50 -14.12
N SER A 781 -14.11 39.30 -13.03
CA SER A 781 -13.47 38.01 -12.72
C SER A 781 -14.51 36.97 -12.32
N LEU A 782 -14.44 35.78 -12.89
CA LEU A 782 -15.21 34.60 -12.46
C LEU A 782 -14.27 33.63 -11.70
N ARG A 783 -14.67 33.17 -10.51
CA ARG A 783 -13.92 32.21 -9.69
C ARG A 783 -14.58 30.83 -9.59
N ALA A 784 -15.90 30.76 -9.67
CA ALA A 784 -16.65 29.51 -9.67
C ALA A 784 -18.02 29.69 -10.33
N LEU A 785 -18.51 28.63 -10.98
CA LEU A 785 -19.91 28.48 -11.34
C LEU A 785 -20.58 27.52 -10.36
N TRP A 786 -21.76 27.89 -9.88
CA TRP A 786 -22.55 27.08 -8.96
C TRP A 786 -23.86 26.67 -9.64
N ALA A 787 -24.10 25.37 -9.80
CA ALA A 787 -25.38 24.90 -10.30
C ALA A 787 -26.45 24.93 -9.20
N LEU A 788 -27.60 25.51 -9.53
CA LEU A 788 -28.80 25.50 -8.70
C LEU A 788 -29.88 24.65 -9.37
N GLY A 789 -30.36 23.64 -8.67
CA GLY A 789 -31.52 22.82 -9.05
C GLY A 789 -32.80 23.29 -8.37
N LYS A 790 -33.94 22.78 -8.84
CA LYS A 790 -35.24 22.98 -8.19
C LYS A 790 -35.24 22.39 -6.78
N GLU A 791 -34.58 21.25 -6.62
CA GLU A 791 -34.44 20.54 -5.35
C GLU A 791 -33.68 21.39 -4.30
N ASP A 792 -32.72 22.23 -4.70
CA ASP A 792 -32.02 23.13 -3.78
C ASP A 792 -32.96 24.18 -3.18
N ILE A 793 -33.87 24.73 -3.99
CA ILE A 793 -34.83 25.76 -3.58
C ILE A 793 -35.87 25.18 -2.59
N GLU A 794 -36.19 23.89 -2.71
CA GLU A 794 -37.08 23.19 -1.79
C GLU A 794 -36.43 22.86 -0.44
N ILE A 795 -35.10 22.69 -0.41
CA ILE A 795 -34.33 22.39 0.81
C ILE A 795 -33.96 23.67 1.55
N TYR A 796 -33.40 24.66 0.86
CA TYR A 796 -32.80 25.86 1.46
C TYR A 796 -33.62 27.12 1.18
N ASN A 797 -33.57 28.09 2.10
CA ASN A 797 -34.27 29.36 1.95
C ASN A 797 -33.39 30.44 1.31
N PHE A 798 -33.57 30.68 0.01
CA PHE A 798 -32.86 31.73 -0.73
C PHE A 798 -33.56 33.09 -0.74
N SER A 799 -34.73 33.22 -0.10
CA SER A 799 -35.62 34.40 -0.23
C SER A 799 -34.99 35.71 0.21
N ASN A 800 -34.00 35.67 1.10
CA ASN A 800 -33.30 36.84 1.65
C ASN A 800 -31.90 37.03 1.05
N VAL A 801 -31.55 36.28 -0.01
CA VAL A 801 -30.19 36.27 -0.57
C VAL A 801 -30.16 36.64 -2.05
N ILE A 802 -31.22 36.34 -2.82
CA ILE A 802 -31.28 36.54 -4.27
C ILE A 802 -32.42 37.50 -4.63
N VAL A 803 -32.16 38.44 -5.54
CA VAL A 803 -33.12 39.45 -6.02
C VAL A 803 -33.09 39.56 -7.55
N PRO A 804 -34.26 39.65 -8.23
CA PRO A 804 -35.61 39.35 -7.73
C PRO A 804 -35.80 37.86 -7.37
N ARG A 805 -36.75 37.55 -6.48
CA ARG A 805 -36.96 36.18 -5.97
C ARG A 805 -37.51 35.24 -7.05
N GLU A 806 -38.35 35.77 -7.93
CA GLU A 806 -39.02 35.07 -9.03
C GLU A 806 -38.03 34.43 -10.01
N VAL A 807 -36.78 34.88 -9.97
CA VAL A 807 -35.69 34.39 -10.82
C VAL A 807 -35.22 32.99 -10.41
N LEU A 808 -35.46 32.56 -9.18
CA LEU A 808 -35.07 31.21 -8.71
C LEU A 808 -35.75 30.11 -9.54
N ASP A 809 -37.04 30.27 -9.86
CA ASP A 809 -37.76 29.33 -10.71
C ASP A 809 -37.23 29.38 -12.16
N ILE A 810 -36.93 30.59 -12.66
CA ILE A 810 -36.35 30.80 -14.00
C ILE A 810 -34.97 30.14 -14.14
N VAL A 811 -34.10 30.21 -13.13
CA VAL A 811 -32.76 29.60 -13.16
C VAL A 811 -32.82 28.09 -12.96
N SER A 812 -33.81 27.58 -12.23
CA SER A 812 -33.98 26.14 -12.06
C SER A 812 -34.55 25.44 -13.31
N GLU A 813 -35.39 26.14 -14.10
CA GLU A 813 -36.06 25.58 -15.30
C GLU A 813 -35.48 26.08 -16.64
N GLY A 814 -34.82 27.25 -16.66
CA GLY A 814 -34.41 27.96 -17.86
C GLY A 814 -33.14 27.41 -18.54
N SER A 815 -33.08 27.56 -19.87
CA SER A 815 -31.89 27.28 -20.67
C SER A 815 -31.15 28.59 -20.98
N MET A 816 -29.96 28.79 -20.40
CA MET A 816 -29.04 29.91 -20.67
C MET A 816 -29.31 31.23 -19.92
N VAL A 817 -29.57 31.15 -18.62
CA VAL A 817 -29.69 32.30 -17.71
C VAL A 817 -28.71 32.17 -16.53
N CYS A 818 -28.43 33.27 -15.82
CA CYS A 818 -27.59 33.23 -14.62
C CYS A 818 -27.94 34.30 -13.57
N ILE A 819 -27.57 34.02 -12.32
CA ILE A 819 -27.56 34.98 -11.22
C ILE A 819 -26.10 35.28 -10.85
N VAL A 820 -25.73 36.55 -10.76
CA VAL A 820 -24.36 36.97 -10.45
C VAL A 820 -24.19 37.38 -8.99
N SER A 821 -22.98 37.25 -8.44
CA SER A 821 -22.69 37.77 -7.10
C SER A 821 -22.72 39.30 -7.06
N SER A 822 -23.04 39.89 -5.89
CA SER A 822 -23.22 41.34 -5.73
C SER A 822 -22.00 42.18 -6.16
N ASP A 823 -20.79 41.66 -6.01
CA ASP A 823 -19.55 42.33 -6.42
C ASP A 823 -19.39 42.45 -7.95
N ILE A 824 -20.04 41.57 -8.71
CA ILE A 824 -20.06 41.61 -10.18
C ILE A 824 -20.97 42.76 -10.64
N VAL A 825 -22.08 43.00 -9.94
CA VAL A 825 -22.98 44.14 -10.19
C VAL A 825 -22.28 45.48 -9.93
N GLU A 826 -21.48 45.57 -8.86
CA GLU A 826 -20.69 46.78 -8.55
C GLU A 826 -19.69 47.17 -9.64
N ARG A 827 -19.36 46.26 -10.58
CA ARG A 827 -18.50 46.52 -11.74
C ARG A 827 -19.26 46.97 -13.00
N GLY A 828 -20.56 47.20 -12.91
CA GLY A 828 -21.38 47.73 -14.01
C GLY A 828 -22.06 46.67 -14.89
N ILE A 829 -22.34 45.48 -14.33
CA ILE A 829 -23.17 44.44 -14.96
C ILE A 829 -24.58 44.52 -14.37
N GLU A 830 -25.59 44.74 -15.22
CA GLU A 830 -26.98 44.89 -14.80
C GLU A 830 -27.85 43.69 -15.20
N ILE A 831 -29.05 43.58 -14.62
CA ILE A 831 -30.05 42.58 -15.03
C ILE A 831 -30.46 42.87 -16.48
N GLY A 832 -30.43 41.83 -17.33
CA GLY A 832 -30.69 41.91 -18.76
C GLY A 832 -29.43 41.97 -19.62
N ASP A 833 -28.24 42.21 -19.04
CA ASP A 833 -26.98 42.10 -19.77
C ASP A 833 -26.67 40.64 -20.12
N GLU A 834 -25.99 40.41 -21.25
CA GLU A 834 -25.47 39.10 -21.64
C GLU A 834 -24.04 38.93 -21.14
N ILE A 835 -23.79 37.84 -20.40
CA ILE A 835 -22.46 37.39 -20.02
C ILE A 835 -21.99 36.35 -21.03
N LEU A 836 -20.80 36.57 -21.59
CA LEU A 836 -20.11 35.56 -22.39
C LEU A 836 -19.21 34.71 -21.49
N LEU A 837 -19.55 33.44 -21.34
CA LEU A 837 -18.64 32.44 -20.77
C LEU A 837 -17.67 31.93 -21.85
N PRO A 838 -16.51 31.36 -21.44
CA PRO A 838 -15.60 30.66 -22.36
C PRO A 838 -16.35 29.65 -23.25
N GLY A 839 -15.96 29.55 -24.52
CA GLY A 839 -16.61 28.67 -25.51
C GLY A 839 -17.90 29.19 -26.13
N GLY A 840 -18.16 30.50 -26.06
CA GLY A 840 -19.26 31.13 -26.78
C GLY A 840 -20.64 30.98 -26.12
N ILE A 841 -20.70 30.44 -24.89
CA ILE A 841 -21.95 30.29 -24.13
C ILE A 841 -22.39 31.67 -23.65
N ARG A 842 -23.55 32.13 -24.13
CA ARG A 842 -24.16 33.39 -23.71
C ARG A 842 -25.19 33.12 -22.63
N LEU A 843 -25.03 33.77 -21.48
CA LEU A 843 -25.96 33.69 -20.37
C LEU A 843 -26.58 35.06 -20.13
N VAL A 844 -27.91 35.11 -20.02
CA VAL A 844 -28.61 36.35 -19.67
C VAL A 844 -28.62 36.51 -18.15
N VAL A 845 -28.16 37.66 -17.65
CA VAL A 845 -28.22 37.98 -16.23
C VAL A 845 -29.67 38.27 -15.86
N VAL A 846 -30.24 37.43 -15.00
CA VAL A 846 -31.66 37.53 -14.59
C VAL A 846 -31.81 38.03 -13.16
N GLY A 847 -30.78 37.93 -12.33
CA GLY A 847 -30.78 38.41 -10.95
C GLY A 847 -29.37 38.49 -10.35
N HIS A 848 -29.28 38.93 -9.09
CA HIS A 848 -28.02 38.98 -8.36
C HIS A 848 -28.18 38.67 -6.86
N THR A 849 -27.07 38.36 -6.19
CA THR A 849 -27.07 38.18 -4.73
C THR A 849 -27.09 39.52 -3.99
N ILE A 850 -27.52 39.52 -2.73
CA ILE A 850 -27.47 40.68 -1.83
C ILE A 850 -26.10 40.75 -1.13
N LYS A 851 -25.53 41.94 -1.03
CA LYS A 851 -24.24 42.15 -0.35
C LYS A 851 -24.37 41.99 1.16
N GLY A 852 -23.47 41.23 1.78
CA GLY A 852 -23.39 41.08 3.23
C GLY A 852 -24.41 40.11 3.85
N THR A 853 -25.24 39.45 3.06
CA THR A 853 -26.13 38.38 3.54
C THR A 853 -25.39 37.04 3.60
N GLU A 854 -25.52 36.32 4.71
CA GLU A 854 -25.01 34.96 4.83
C GLU A 854 -25.83 34.01 3.95
N LEU A 855 -25.14 33.10 3.26
CA LEU A 855 -25.77 32.05 2.46
C LEU A 855 -26.36 30.97 3.38
N PRO A 856 -27.36 30.20 2.92
CA PRO A 856 -27.94 29.14 3.72
C PRO A 856 -26.89 28.14 4.21
N LEU A 857 -27.06 27.66 5.44
CA LEU A 857 -26.24 26.61 6.03
C LEU A 857 -26.86 25.22 5.76
N ASP A 858 -26.00 24.20 5.71
CA ASP A 858 -26.43 22.79 5.66
C ASP A 858 -26.28 22.09 7.04
N LEU A 859 -26.63 20.81 7.11
CA LEU A 859 -26.54 19.98 8.33
C LEU A 859 -25.11 19.81 8.85
N ASP A 860 -24.06 20.15 8.10
CA ASP A 860 -22.70 20.24 8.63
C ASP A 860 -22.39 21.61 9.26
N LEU A 861 -23.37 22.52 9.29
CA LEU A 861 -23.29 23.91 9.76
C LEU A 861 -22.33 24.78 8.92
N ASP A 862 -22.04 24.35 7.69
CA ASP A 862 -21.20 25.08 6.75
C ASP A 862 -22.08 25.70 5.65
N GLU A 863 -21.58 26.77 5.02
CA GLU A 863 -22.31 27.42 3.94
C GLU A 863 -22.36 26.55 2.68
N ILE A 864 -23.46 26.63 1.95
CA ILE A 864 -23.63 25.88 0.69
C ILE A 864 -22.85 26.47 -0.50
N SER A 865 -22.17 27.62 -0.32
CA SER A 865 -21.34 28.26 -1.34
C SER A 865 -20.16 27.39 -1.78
N PRO A 866 -19.68 27.59 -3.03
CA PRO A 866 -18.40 27.03 -3.46
C PRO A 866 -17.26 27.34 -2.50
N VAL A 867 -16.32 26.42 -2.33
CA VAL A 867 -15.07 26.59 -1.58
C VAL A 867 -14.16 27.55 -2.35
N ASP A 868 -13.49 28.49 -1.68
CA ASP A 868 -12.49 29.36 -2.32
C ASP A 868 -11.19 28.58 -2.56
N PRO A 869 -10.84 28.27 -3.83
CA PRO A 869 -9.68 27.46 -4.13
C PRO A 869 -8.36 28.20 -3.88
N ILE A 870 -8.35 29.53 -3.92
CA ILE A 870 -7.15 30.34 -3.69
C ILE A 870 -6.86 30.34 -2.19
N ALA A 871 -7.85 30.72 -1.40
CA ALA A 871 -7.72 30.81 0.05
C ALA A 871 -7.40 29.43 0.67
N LEU A 872 -7.90 28.34 0.07
CA LEU A 872 -7.55 27.00 0.51
C LEU A 872 -6.07 26.67 0.28
N VAL A 873 -5.53 26.97 -0.91
CA VAL A 873 -4.12 26.72 -1.22
C VAL A 873 -3.19 27.54 -0.31
N GLU A 874 -3.60 28.77 0.03
CA GLU A 874 -2.85 29.63 0.94
C GLU A 874 -2.86 29.15 2.39
N ALA A 875 -3.94 28.49 2.82
CA ALA A 875 -4.14 28.12 4.22
C ALA A 875 -3.65 26.71 4.60
N GLY A 876 -3.29 25.85 3.64
CA GLY A 876 -2.61 24.55 3.88
C GLY A 876 -3.53 23.40 4.34
N GLU A 877 -2.95 22.25 4.72
CA GLU A 877 -3.68 20.99 4.99
C GLU A 877 -4.38 20.92 6.38
N GLU A 878 -4.09 21.84 7.32
CA GLU A 878 -4.54 21.73 8.73
C GLU A 878 -5.87 22.43 9.07
N ILE A 879 -6.66 22.86 8.08
CA ILE A 879 -7.85 23.69 8.33
C ILE A 879 -9.09 22.84 8.66
N GLN A 880 -9.76 23.12 9.77
CA GLN A 880 -11.04 22.48 10.15
C GLN A 880 -12.24 22.96 9.30
N THR A 881 -12.22 24.22 8.84
CA THR A 881 -13.29 24.88 8.07
C THR A 881 -12.72 25.51 6.80
N TYR A 882 -13.19 25.08 5.62
CA TYR A 882 -12.65 25.56 4.36
C TYR A 882 -13.18 26.98 4.06
N PRO A 883 -12.34 27.89 3.55
CA PRO A 883 -12.80 29.22 3.18
C PRO A 883 -13.85 29.12 2.06
N ARG A 884 -14.95 29.89 2.20
CA ARG A 884 -16.07 29.90 1.27
C ARG A 884 -16.01 31.12 0.34
N LEU A 885 -16.39 30.94 -0.93
CA LEU A 885 -16.50 32.02 -1.89
C LEU A 885 -17.68 32.93 -1.54
N LYS A 886 -17.37 34.18 -1.20
CA LYS A 886 -18.35 35.24 -0.97
C LYS A 886 -18.58 36.13 -2.19
N ASN A 887 -17.60 36.20 -3.08
CA ASN A 887 -17.55 37.11 -4.22
C ASN A 887 -17.08 36.36 -5.48
N TYR A 888 -17.30 36.96 -6.65
CA TYR A 888 -16.85 36.48 -7.96
C TYR A 888 -17.36 35.09 -8.35
N PHE A 889 -18.61 34.73 -7.99
CA PHE A 889 -19.25 33.48 -8.42
C PHE A 889 -20.53 33.76 -9.19
N VAL A 890 -20.92 32.82 -10.05
CA VAL A 890 -22.16 32.91 -10.83
C VAL A 890 -22.98 31.63 -10.63
N ILE A 891 -24.27 31.80 -10.33
CA ILE A 891 -25.21 30.71 -10.19
C ILE A 891 -25.87 30.46 -11.54
N VAL A 892 -25.88 29.20 -11.99
CA VAL A 892 -26.37 28.77 -13.29
C VAL A 892 -27.30 27.56 -13.15
N PRO A 893 -28.17 27.28 -14.14
CA PRO A 893 -28.88 26.01 -14.21
C PRO A 893 -27.89 24.83 -14.33
N LEU A 894 -28.22 23.67 -13.76
CA LEU A 894 -27.41 22.45 -13.87
C LEU A 894 -27.06 22.08 -15.33
N ARG A 895 -27.97 22.38 -16.27
CA ARG A 895 -27.75 22.15 -17.70
C ARG A 895 -26.52 22.90 -18.24
N VAL A 896 -26.22 24.09 -17.75
CA VAL A 896 -25.06 24.88 -18.18
C VAL A 896 -23.77 24.18 -17.80
N LEU A 897 -23.66 23.67 -16.57
CA LEU A 897 -22.49 22.90 -16.14
C LEU A 897 -22.36 21.58 -16.91
N LYS A 898 -23.48 20.92 -17.25
CA LYS A 898 -23.46 19.73 -18.11
C LYS A 898 -22.89 20.01 -19.51
N LEU A 899 -23.12 21.21 -20.06
CA LEU A 899 -22.54 21.61 -21.35
C LEU A 899 -21.02 21.85 -21.27
N LEU A 900 -20.51 22.29 -20.12
CA LEU A 900 -19.08 22.45 -19.91
C LEU A 900 -18.34 21.11 -19.79
N GLY A 901 -19.06 20.01 -19.51
CA GLY A 901 -18.52 18.64 -19.44
C GLY A 901 -17.61 18.36 -18.22
N ASP A 902 -17.21 19.40 -17.49
CA ASP A 902 -16.41 19.35 -16.27
C ASP A 902 -17.24 19.95 -15.14
N TYR A 903 -17.62 19.18 -14.12
CA TYR A 903 -18.26 19.66 -12.88
C TYR A 903 -18.07 18.62 -11.78
N GLY A 904 -18.16 19.05 -10.52
CA GLY A 904 -18.07 18.14 -9.37
C GLY A 904 -19.30 18.23 -8.47
N ILE A 905 -19.82 17.08 -8.04
CA ILE A 905 -20.80 16.96 -6.95
C ILE A 905 -20.03 16.91 -5.62
N TYR A 906 -20.26 17.81 -4.68
CA TYR A 906 -19.47 17.90 -3.44
C TYR A 906 -20.20 17.31 -2.22
N SER A 907 -21.53 17.42 -2.20
CA SER A 907 -22.36 16.83 -1.15
C SER A 907 -23.76 16.53 -1.67
N ILE A 908 -24.42 15.58 -1.03
CA ILE A 908 -25.81 15.19 -1.32
C ILE A 908 -26.64 15.41 -0.08
N SER A 909 -27.71 16.19 -0.23
CA SER A 909 -28.59 16.63 0.84
C SER A 909 -29.98 16.05 0.62
N ILE A 910 -30.53 15.39 1.63
CA ILE A 910 -31.80 14.67 1.56
C ILE A 910 -32.73 15.23 2.61
N LYS A 911 -33.79 15.92 2.19
CA LYS A 911 -34.84 16.46 3.06
C LYS A 911 -36.05 15.54 3.05
N PHE A 912 -36.39 14.94 4.18
CA PHE A 912 -37.54 14.04 4.29
C PHE A 912 -38.82 14.83 4.50
N THR A 913 -39.86 14.48 3.74
CA THR A 913 -41.21 15.05 3.91
C THR A 913 -42.09 14.19 4.80
N LYS A 914 -41.78 12.88 4.88
CA LYS A 914 -42.42 11.90 5.77
C LYS A 914 -41.56 11.65 7.01
N LYS A 915 -42.17 11.23 8.11
CA LYS A 915 -41.42 10.83 9.33
C LYS A 915 -40.73 9.50 9.07
N VAL A 916 -39.40 9.49 9.10
CA VAL A 916 -38.53 8.32 8.88
C VAL A 916 -37.70 8.10 10.14
N ASP A 917 -37.38 6.84 10.45
CA ASP A 917 -36.40 6.54 11.52
C ASP A 917 -34.98 6.92 11.06
N LEU A 918 -34.64 8.20 11.26
CA LEU A 918 -33.35 8.76 10.85
C LEU A 918 -32.17 8.12 11.58
N LYS A 919 -32.38 7.58 12.79
CA LYS A 919 -31.32 6.92 13.55
C LYS A 919 -30.94 5.61 12.87
N SER A 920 -31.91 4.73 12.64
CA SER A 920 -31.68 3.44 11.96
C SER A 920 -31.14 3.65 10.55
N LEU A 921 -31.65 4.67 9.84
CA LEU A 921 -31.18 5.01 8.50
C LEU A 921 -29.73 5.51 8.50
N ALA A 922 -29.35 6.38 9.44
CA ALA A 922 -27.99 6.86 9.56
C ALA A 922 -27.01 5.75 9.95
N GLU A 923 -27.40 4.86 10.88
CA GLU A 923 -26.62 3.66 11.21
C GLU A 923 -26.43 2.77 9.98
N GLU A 924 -27.47 2.56 9.17
CA GLU A 924 -27.36 1.82 7.91
C GLU A 924 -26.44 2.50 6.88
N LEU A 925 -26.56 3.82 6.69
CA LEU A 925 -25.73 4.56 5.74
C LEU A 925 -24.26 4.58 6.15
N VAL A 926 -23.94 4.72 7.44
CA VAL A 926 -22.57 4.60 7.95
C VAL A 926 -22.06 3.16 7.76
N ASP A 927 -22.90 2.16 8.00
CA ASP A 927 -22.53 0.76 7.82
C ASP A 927 -22.26 0.38 6.36
N ILE A 928 -23.04 0.94 5.43
CA ILE A 928 -22.86 0.76 3.99
C ILE A 928 -21.64 1.55 3.51
N MET A 929 -21.57 2.84 3.82
CA MET A 929 -20.63 3.77 3.17
C MET A 929 -19.32 4.00 3.90
N GLY A 930 -19.28 3.80 5.22
CA GLY A 930 -18.13 4.13 6.05
C GLY A 930 -17.80 5.63 6.11
N VAL A 931 -18.74 6.51 5.72
CA VAL A 931 -18.60 7.97 5.77
C VAL A 931 -19.38 8.56 6.94
N ASP A 932 -19.02 9.77 7.34
CA ASP A 932 -19.80 10.51 8.34
C ASP A 932 -21.16 10.92 7.75
N VAL A 933 -22.22 10.59 8.47
CA VAL A 933 -23.60 10.92 8.08
C VAL A 933 -24.13 11.98 9.04
N TYR A 934 -24.48 13.14 8.50
CA TYR A 934 -25.03 14.26 9.26
C TYR A 934 -26.55 14.16 9.27
N VAL A 935 -27.17 14.24 10.45
CA VAL A 935 -28.60 13.99 10.64
C VAL A 935 -29.23 15.18 11.33
N GLY A 936 -30.23 15.79 10.69
CA GLY A 936 -31.10 16.81 11.30
C GLY A 936 -32.34 16.18 11.92
N SER A 937 -32.30 15.89 13.22
CA SER A 937 -33.39 15.21 13.95
C SER A 937 -34.24 16.18 14.76
N GLU A 938 -35.26 15.71 15.51
CA GLU A 938 -35.98 16.58 16.47
C GLU A 938 -35.08 17.02 17.64
N GLU A 939 -34.02 16.27 17.96
CA GLU A 939 -33.06 16.51 19.05
C GLU A 939 -31.90 17.44 18.65
N GLY A 940 -31.92 17.99 17.43
CA GLY A 940 -30.85 18.80 16.85
C GLY A 940 -30.03 18.04 15.81
N THR A 941 -28.82 18.54 15.55
CA THR A 941 -27.91 18.02 14.52
C THR A 941 -26.93 17.01 15.11
N LEU A 942 -26.98 15.76 14.64
CA LEU A 942 -26.14 14.65 15.09
C LEU A 942 -25.24 14.16 13.96
N ILE A 943 -24.01 13.81 14.30
CA ILE A 943 -23.05 13.18 13.37
C ILE A 943 -22.95 11.70 13.75
N TYR A 944 -23.31 10.82 12.82
CA TYR A 944 -23.13 9.39 12.96
C TYR A 944 -21.79 9.01 12.32
N ARG A 945 -20.91 8.43 13.12
CA ARG A 945 -19.58 8.00 12.68
C ARG A 945 -19.29 6.58 13.14
N GLN A 946 -18.54 5.85 12.31
CA GLN A 946 -18.01 4.54 12.67
C GLN A 946 -16.93 4.66 13.75
N ALA A 947 -17.10 3.95 14.87
CA ALA A 947 -16.13 3.84 15.94
C ALA A 947 -15.83 2.37 16.28
N PHE A 948 -14.64 2.11 16.78
CA PHE A 948 -14.30 0.80 17.34
C PHE A 948 -14.71 0.74 18.80
N ALA A 949 -15.60 -0.19 19.15
CA ALA A 949 -15.94 -0.50 20.52
C ALA A 949 -15.37 -1.87 20.91
N PHE A 950 -14.81 -1.94 22.12
CA PHE A 950 -14.40 -3.19 22.74
C PHE A 950 -15.39 -3.53 23.83
N THR A 951 -16.15 -4.61 23.66
CA THR A 951 -16.92 -5.20 24.76
C THR A 951 -16.18 -6.40 25.32
N PHE A 952 -15.69 -6.27 26.55
CA PHE A 952 -15.10 -7.36 27.30
C PHE A 952 -16.15 -7.97 28.24
N HIS A 953 -16.85 -9.00 27.78
CA HIS A 953 -17.74 -9.76 28.66
C HIS A 953 -16.89 -10.72 29.51
N GLY A 954 -17.07 -10.64 30.83
CA GLY A 954 -16.45 -11.56 31.79
C GLY A 954 -15.01 -11.25 32.22
N TRP A 955 -14.43 -10.11 31.84
CA TRP A 955 -13.08 -9.71 32.32
C TRP A 955 -13.01 -9.57 33.85
N GLN A 956 -14.12 -9.12 34.46
CA GLN A 956 -14.30 -9.03 35.91
C GLN A 956 -14.16 -10.40 36.58
N TYR A 957 -14.49 -11.49 35.88
CA TYR A 957 -14.31 -12.86 36.33
C TYR A 957 -12.92 -13.41 36.03
N LEU A 958 -12.06 -12.68 35.31
CA LEU A 958 -10.71 -13.11 34.96
C LEU A 958 -9.67 -12.71 36.01
N MET A 959 -9.74 -11.49 36.54
CA MET A 959 -8.70 -10.97 37.44
C MET A 959 -8.59 -11.76 38.75
N ILE A 960 -9.73 -12.05 39.39
CA ILE A 960 -9.74 -12.68 40.72
C ILE A 960 -9.19 -14.12 40.67
N PRO A 961 -9.67 -15.03 39.79
CA PRO A 961 -9.14 -16.39 39.72
C PRO A 961 -7.68 -16.45 39.29
N LEU A 962 -7.23 -15.55 38.40
CA LEU A 962 -5.81 -15.48 38.00
C LEU A 962 -4.92 -15.16 39.20
N VAL A 963 -5.33 -14.17 40.00
CA VAL A 963 -4.62 -13.77 41.22
C VAL A 963 -4.62 -14.90 42.24
N ILE A 964 -5.75 -15.58 42.46
CA ILE A 964 -5.83 -16.75 43.34
C ILE A 964 -4.89 -17.87 42.86
N ALA A 965 -4.86 -18.17 41.55
CA ALA A 965 -3.96 -19.16 40.97
C ALA A 965 -2.49 -18.78 41.20
N MET A 966 -2.14 -17.52 40.97
CA MET A 966 -0.78 -17.00 41.23
C MET A 966 -0.39 -17.17 42.69
N PHE A 967 -1.25 -16.81 43.64
CA PHE A 967 -0.95 -16.99 45.07
C PHE A 967 -0.89 -18.46 45.48
N THR A 968 -1.72 -19.32 44.88
CA THR A 968 -1.73 -20.76 45.13
C THR A 968 -0.42 -21.40 44.67
N ILE A 969 0.04 -21.07 43.46
CA ILE A 969 1.32 -21.52 42.93
C ILE A 969 2.46 -20.97 43.80
N LEU A 970 2.39 -19.70 44.23
CA LEU A 970 3.44 -19.03 44.99
C LEU A 970 3.63 -19.73 46.34
N ASN A 971 2.52 -19.95 47.04
CA ASN A 971 2.51 -20.64 48.33
C ASN A 971 3.06 -22.07 48.18
N THR A 972 2.64 -22.78 47.12
CA THR A 972 3.09 -24.14 46.88
C THR A 972 4.59 -24.21 46.53
N MET A 973 5.09 -23.26 45.75
CA MET A 973 6.51 -23.15 45.41
C MET A 973 7.37 -22.77 46.62
N LEU A 974 6.90 -21.86 47.48
CA LEU A 974 7.59 -21.52 48.73
C LEU A 974 7.70 -22.75 49.66
N GLY A 975 6.61 -23.48 49.85
CA GLY A 975 6.62 -24.74 50.62
C GLY A 975 7.57 -25.77 50.02
N SER A 976 7.60 -25.89 48.69
CA SER A 976 8.52 -26.76 47.96
C SER A 976 9.99 -26.45 48.25
N ILE A 977 10.37 -25.16 48.30
CA ILE A 977 11.75 -24.75 48.58
C ILE A 977 12.14 -25.08 50.02
N TYR A 978 11.28 -24.82 51.01
CA TYR A 978 11.60 -25.08 52.41
C TYR A 978 11.90 -26.56 52.65
N GLU A 979 11.09 -27.45 52.09
CA GLU A 979 11.30 -28.90 52.12
C GLU A 979 12.53 -29.35 51.31
N ARG A 980 12.87 -28.64 50.23
CA ARG A 980 14.02 -28.94 49.35
C ARG A 980 15.31 -28.28 49.81
N THR A 981 15.34 -27.55 50.93
CA THR A 981 16.56 -26.88 51.40
C THR A 981 17.74 -27.84 51.59
N GLY A 982 17.49 -29.07 52.07
CA GLY A 982 18.50 -30.12 52.17
C GLY A 982 19.03 -30.58 50.81
N GLU A 983 18.15 -30.84 49.85
CA GLU A 983 18.52 -31.24 48.48
C GLU A 983 19.29 -30.12 47.75
N ILE A 984 18.86 -28.87 47.89
CA ILE A 984 19.52 -27.68 47.31
C ILE A 984 20.94 -27.51 47.89
N LYS A 985 21.13 -27.77 49.19
CA LYS A 985 22.46 -27.77 49.83
C LYS A 985 23.36 -28.88 49.28
N ILE A 986 22.81 -30.07 49.01
CA ILE A 986 23.55 -31.18 48.39
C ILE A 986 23.94 -30.83 46.95
N LEU A 987 23.01 -30.30 46.15
CA LEU A 987 23.28 -29.84 44.78
C LEU A 987 24.30 -28.68 44.73
N SER A 988 24.28 -27.78 45.72
CA SER A 988 25.29 -26.75 45.91
C SER A 988 26.66 -27.34 46.22
N ALA A 989 26.72 -28.41 47.03
CA ALA A 989 27.96 -29.11 47.34
C ALA A 989 28.52 -29.87 46.11
N LEU A 990 27.63 -30.32 45.21
CA LEU A 990 27.96 -30.91 43.92
C LEU A 990 28.32 -29.88 42.83
N GLY A 991 28.30 -28.59 43.15
CA GLY A 991 28.82 -27.53 42.28
C GLY A 991 27.78 -26.84 41.37
N LEU A 992 26.47 -27.01 41.59
CA LEU A 992 25.46 -26.25 40.84
C LEU A 992 25.57 -24.75 41.14
N SER A 993 25.43 -23.92 40.11
CA SER A 993 25.40 -22.46 40.26
C SER A 993 24.03 -21.97 40.76
N PRO A 994 23.96 -20.79 41.42
CA PRO A 994 22.68 -20.16 41.78
C PRO A 994 21.71 -20.00 40.61
N THR A 995 22.24 -19.65 39.42
CA THR A 995 21.46 -19.52 38.19
C THR A 995 20.88 -20.85 37.71
N GLN A 996 21.63 -21.95 37.84
CA GLN A 996 21.13 -23.28 37.47
C GLN A 996 19.98 -23.71 38.39
N VAL A 997 20.10 -23.47 39.69
CA VAL A 997 19.03 -23.77 40.66
C VAL A 997 17.80 -22.88 40.43
N PHE A 998 17.99 -21.61 40.06
CA PHE A 998 16.89 -20.74 39.62
C PHE A 998 16.12 -21.34 38.43
N PHE A 999 16.84 -21.81 37.40
CA PHE A 999 16.22 -22.41 36.21
C PHE A 999 15.50 -23.74 36.48
N VAL A 1000 15.89 -24.51 37.50
CA VAL A 1000 15.14 -25.71 37.94
C VAL A 1000 13.74 -25.32 38.40
N PHE A 1001 13.60 -24.30 39.25
CA PHE A 1001 12.29 -23.87 39.72
C PHE A 1001 11.49 -23.18 38.62
N LEU A 1002 12.13 -22.39 37.75
CA LEU A 1002 11.48 -21.80 36.59
C LEU A 1002 10.95 -22.87 35.62
N ALA A 1003 11.70 -23.95 35.41
CA ALA A 1003 11.26 -25.10 34.63
C ALA A 1003 10.05 -25.81 35.27
N ASP A 1004 9.97 -25.89 36.61
CA ASP A 1004 8.76 -26.40 37.30
C ASP A 1004 7.51 -25.54 36.91
N ALA A 1005 7.67 -24.21 36.87
CA ALA A 1005 6.58 -23.29 36.51
C ALA A 1005 6.13 -23.41 35.04
N ILE A 1006 7.08 -23.55 34.11
CA ILE A 1006 6.81 -23.73 32.67
C ILE A 1006 6.08 -25.05 32.43
N VAL A 1007 6.55 -26.14 33.03
CA VAL A 1007 5.94 -27.47 32.89
C VAL A 1007 4.48 -27.42 33.38
N MET A 1008 4.24 -26.88 34.57
CA MET A 1008 2.88 -26.73 35.09
C MET A 1008 2.04 -25.79 34.23
N GLY A 1009 2.61 -24.68 33.78
CA GLY A 1009 1.95 -23.69 32.92
C GLY A 1009 1.46 -24.29 31.60
N VAL A 1010 2.34 -24.98 30.87
CA VAL A 1010 2.03 -25.57 29.56
C VAL A 1010 1.04 -26.73 29.72
N VAL A 1011 1.28 -27.65 30.66
CA VAL A 1011 0.41 -28.83 30.87
C VAL A 1011 -0.96 -28.42 31.40
N GLY A 1012 -1.02 -27.54 32.40
CA GLY A 1012 -2.26 -27.05 32.96
C GLY A 1012 -3.08 -26.22 31.97
N SER A 1013 -2.43 -25.37 31.17
CA SER A 1013 -3.14 -24.53 30.20
C SER A 1013 -3.67 -25.33 29.01
N PHE A 1014 -2.90 -26.30 28.51
CA PHE A 1014 -3.36 -27.16 27.41
C PHE A 1014 -4.54 -28.06 27.83
N ILE A 1015 -4.45 -28.68 29.01
CA ILE A 1015 -5.55 -29.51 29.53
C ILE A 1015 -6.77 -28.66 29.88
N GLY A 1016 -6.58 -27.48 30.49
CA GLY A 1016 -7.65 -26.53 30.77
C GLY A 1016 -8.39 -26.09 29.51
N TYR A 1017 -7.65 -25.76 28.45
CA TYR A 1017 -8.21 -25.49 27.12
C TYR A 1017 -8.99 -26.70 26.58
N LEU A 1018 -8.39 -27.89 26.59
CA LEU A 1018 -9.03 -29.09 26.05
C LEU A 1018 -10.32 -29.42 26.80
N MET A 1019 -10.32 -29.32 28.13
CA MET A 1019 -11.53 -29.46 28.95
C MET A 1019 -12.58 -28.40 28.61
N ALA A 1020 -12.19 -27.14 28.34
CA ALA A 1020 -13.11 -26.10 27.93
C ALA A 1020 -13.76 -26.41 26.57
N THR A 1021 -12.98 -26.90 25.60
CA THR A 1021 -13.53 -27.29 24.28
C THR A 1021 -14.48 -28.49 24.35
N VAL A 1022 -14.13 -29.50 25.14
CA VAL A 1022 -14.98 -30.69 25.36
C VAL A 1022 -16.27 -30.29 26.08
N TYR A 1023 -16.16 -29.43 27.10
CA TYR A 1023 -17.30 -28.90 27.82
C TYR A 1023 -18.21 -28.08 26.91
N ALA A 1024 -17.66 -27.19 26.08
CA ALA A 1024 -18.43 -26.39 25.12
C ALA A 1024 -19.22 -27.29 24.15
N LYS A 1025 -18.59 -28.36 23.62
CA LYS A 1025 -19.27 -29.34 22.76
C LYS A 1025 -20.35 -30.14 23.50
N ALA A 1026 -20.05 -30.61 24.71
CA ALA A 1026 -21.02 -31.35 25.52
C ALA A 1026 -22.23 -30.46 25.87
N TYR A 1027 -21.98 -29.20 26.21
CA TYR A 1027 -23.02 -28.23 26.50
C TYR A 1027 -23.90 -27.94 25.28
N ALA A 1028 -23.29 -27.77 24.09
CA ALA A 1028 -24.02 -27.55 22.85
C ALA A 1028 -25.00 -28.68 22.49
N VAL A 1029 -24.73 -29.92 22.93
CA VAL A 1029 -25.63 -31.07 22.74
C VAL A 1029 -26.78 -31.07 23.76
N ILE A 1030 -26.57 -30.54 24.97
CA ILE A 1030 -27.51 -30.65 26.09
C ILE A 1030 -28.45 -29.43 26.20
N ALA A 1031 -27.95 -28.23 25.93
CA ALA A 1031 -28.69 -26.98 26.06
C ALA A 1031 -28.82 -26.29 24.70
N ALA A 1032 -30.01 -26.38 24.09
CA ALA A 1032 -30.30 -25.79 22.78
C ALA A 1032 -30.41 -24.24 22.80
N GLU A 1033 -30.37 -23.59 23.96
CA GLU A 1033 -30.58 -22.14 24.08
C GLU A 1033 -29.37 -21.37 24.66
N ARG A 1034 -28.82 -20.47 23.82
CA ARG A 1034 -28.29 -19.12 24.10
C ARG A 1034 -26.97 -18.88 24.85
N LEU A 1035 -26.18 -19.89 25.25
CA LEU A 1035 -24.80 -19.66 25.71
C LEU A 1035 -23.77 -20.09 24.65
N VAL A 1036 -23.33 -19.14 23.84
CA VAL A 1036 -22.28 -19.32 22.83
C VAL A 1036 -20.90 -19.21 23.50
N PHE A 1037 -20.17 -20.32 23.54
CA PHE A 1037 -18.79 -20.35 24.03
C PHE A 1037 -17.81 -20.07 22.90
N ASN A 1038 -17.12 -18.93 22.93
CA ASN A 1038 -16.12 -18.57 21.90
C ASN A 1038 -14.72 -19.12 22.23
N TYR A 1039 -14.60 -20.46 22.28
CA TYR A 1039 -13.35 -21.14 22.61
C TYR A 1039 -12.33 -21.17 21.46
N THR A 1040 -12.71 -20.71 20.26
CA THR A 1040 -11.85 -20.60 19.06
C THR A 1040 -11.37 -19.17 18.78
N SER A 1041 -11.68 -18.23 19.68
CA SER A 1041 -11.21 -16.85 19.60
C SER A 1041 -9.71 -16.75 19.86
N TRP A 1042 -9.03 -15.83 19.15
CA TRP A 1042 -7.66 -15.43 19.45
C TRP A 1042 -7.44 -15.04 20.93
N PHE A 1043 -8.46 -14.52 21.63
CA PHE A 1043 -8.36 -14.21 23.06
C PHE A 1043 -7.99 -15.43 23.93
N VAL A 1044 -8.35 -16.63 23.50
CA VAL A 1044 -7.96 -17.88 24.19
C VAL A 1044 -6.45 -18.06 24.21
N MET A 1045 -5.75 -17.66 23.13
CA MET A 1045 -4.29 -17.67 23.09
C MET A 1045 -3.70 -16.71 24.12
N ILE A 1046 -4.29 -15.52 24.28
CA ILE A 1046 -3.89 -14.54 25.29
C ILE A 1046 -4.09 -15.12 26.70
N ILE A 1047 -5.22 -15.77 26.98
CA ILE A 1047 -5.49 -16.41 28.28
C ILE A 1047 -4.44 -17.48 28.60
N VAL A 1048 -4.09 -18.33 27.63
CA VAL A 1048 -3.07 -19.36 27.80
C VAL A 1048 -1.69 -18.74 28.05
N VAL A 1049 -1.31 -17.72 27.27
CA VAL A 1049 -0.02 -17.02 27.46
C VAL A 1049 0.02 -16.34 28.84
N LEU A 1050 -1.05 -15.66 29.25
CA LEU A 1050 -1.17 -15.05 30.57
C LEU A 1050 -1.15 -16.09 31.69
N SER A 1051 -1.71 -17.28 31.49
CA SER A 1051 -1.71 -18.36 32.48
C SER A 1051 -0.32 -18.97 32.67
N VAL A 1052 0.42 -19.17 31.56
CA VAL A 1052 1.83 -19.58 31.62
C VAL A 1052 2.67 -18.48 32.28
N ALA A 1053 2.43 -17.20 31.93
CA ALA A 1053 3.11 -16.06 32.53
C ALA A 1053 2.80 -15.93 34.03
N ALA A 1054 1.56 -16.12 34.44
CA ALA A 1054 1.13 -16.12 35.85
C ALA A 1054 1.85 -17.21 36.65
N SER A 1055 1.96 -18.43 36.10
CA SER A 1055 2.75 -19.51 36.70
C SER A 1055 4.23 -19.14 36.85
N LEU A 1056 4.80 -18.51 35.83
CA LEU A 1056 6.18 -18.01 35.85
C LEU A 1056 6.39 -16.92 36.91
N PHE A 1057 5.59 -15.85 36.90
CA PHE A 1057 5.69 -14.73 37.83
C PHE A 1057 5.54 -15.17 39.28
N SER A 1058 4.61 -16.09 39.53
CA SER A 1058 4.40 -16.71 40.84
C SER A 1058 5.65 -17.46 41.35
N THR A 1059 6.47 -17.98 40.44
CA THR A 1059 7.67 -18.76 40.78
C THR A 1059 8.95 -17.93 40.83
N LEU A 1060 8.98 -16.71 40.26
CA LEU A 1060 10.18 -15.86 40.23
C LEU A 1060 10.74 -15.56 41.62
N TYR A 1061 9.88 -15.13 42.56
CA TYR A 1061 10.31 -14.81 43.93
C TYR A 1061 10.82 -16.06 44.68
N PRO A 1062 10.07 -17.19 44.71
CA PRO A 1062 10.57 -18.46 45.23
C PRO A 1062 11.91 -18.87 44.61
N ALA A 1063 12.01 -18.91 43.28
CA ALA A 1063 13.22 -19.34 42.57
C ALA A 1063 14.43 -18.46 42.92
N PHE A 1064 14.24 -17.14 43.03
CA PHE A 1064 15.29 -16.22 43.45
C PHE A 1064 15.73 -16.50 44.90
N LYS A 1065 14.77 -16.73 45.81
CA LYS A 1065 15.08 -17.09 47.20
C LYS A 1065 15.86 -18.42 47.29
N ALA A 1066 15.48 -19.42 46.49
CA ALA A 1066 16.19 -20.69 46.41
C ALA A 1066 17.62 -20.53 45.86
N SER A 1067 17.82 -19.70 44.85
CA SER A 1067 19.14 -19.44 44.26
C SER A 1067 20.13 -18.85 45.28
N LYS A 1068 19.63 -18.03 46.21
CA LYS A 1068 20.45 -17.41 47.27
C LYS A 1068 20.90 -18.39 48.36
N LEU A 1069 20.27 -19.57 48.45
CA LEU A 1069 20.69 -20.62 49.39
C LEU A 1069 21.91 -21.40 48.91
N VAL A 1070 22.36 -21.15 47.68
CA VAL A 1070 23.46 -21.85 47.01
C VAL A 1070 24.65 -20.92 46.94
N THR A 1071 25.78 -21.35 47.52
CA THR A 1071 27.07 -20.69 47.35
C THR A 1071 28.07 -21.75 46.92
N PRO A 1072 28.54 -21.74 45.65
CA PRO A 1072 29.52 -22.72 45.18
C PRO A 1072 30.79 -22.62 46.04
N SER A 1073 31.35 -23.75 46.47
CA SER A 1073 32.55 -23.81 47.33
C SER A 1073 33.77 -23.10 46.70
N LEU A 1074 33.88 -23.14 45.37
CA LEU A 1074 34.91 -22.44 44.59
C LEU A 1074 34.77 -20.89 44.64
N ALA A 1075 33.59 -20.36 44.97
CA ALA A 1075 33.27 -18.93 44.99
C ALA A 1075 33.30 -18.28 46.39
N ARG A 1076 33.73 -19.01 47.43
CA ARG A 1076 33.85 -18.45 48.79
C ARG A 1076 34.95 -17.37 48.81
N LYS A 1077 34.60 -16.11 49.13
CA LYS A 1077 35.55 -14.98 49.20
C LYS A 1077 36.74 -15.31 50.12
N TRP A 1078 37.95 -15.31 49.56
CA TRP A 1078 39.19 -15.60 50.27
C TRP A 1078 39.79 -14.30 50.83
N LYS A 1079 39.82 -14.10 52.15
CA LYS A 1079 40.43 -12.89 52.72
C LYS A 1079 41.95 -13.07 52.82
N VAL A 1080 42.70 -12.19 52.15
CA VAL A 1080 44.18 -12.15 52.16
C VAL A 1080 44.63 -10.83 52.80
N ALA A 1081 45.74 -10.84 53.55
CA ALA A 1081 46.35 -9.62 54.08
C ALA A 1081 46.85 -8.71 52.94
N GLY A 1082 46.86 -7.39 53.12
CA GLY A 1082 47.26 -6.44 52.07
C GLY A 1082 48.76 -6.45 51.73
N PRO A 1083 49.17 -5.89 50.58
CA PRO A 1083 50.56 -5.87 50.12
C PRO A 1083 51.47 -4.97 50.98
N LYS A 1084 52.73 -5.38 51.18
CA LYS A 1084 53.78 -4.61 51.88
C LYS A 1084 54.62 -3.85 50.84
N GLY A 1085 54.31 -2.57 50.61
CA GLY A 1085 54.93 -1.80 49.52
C GLY A 1085 54.51 -2.34 48.15
N ASP A 1086 55.48 -2.55 47.26
CA ASP A 1086 55.27 -3.07 45.90
C ASP A 1086 55.37 -4.59 45.81
N THR A 1087 55.56 -5.28 46.94
CA THR A 1087 55.56 -6.75 47.03
C THR A 1087 54.35 -7.26 47.79
N TRP A 1088 53.81 -8.38 47.34
CA TRP A 1088 52.68 -9.05 47.96
C TRP A 1088 52.94 -10.55 48.05
N GLU A 1089 53.21 -11.00 49.27
CA GLU A 1089 53.29 -12.42 49.60
C GLU A 1089 51.91 -12.92 49.98
N ILE A 1090 51.40 -13.88 49.21
CA ILE A 1090 50.06 -14.44 49.37
C ILE A 1090 50.18 -15.95 49.64
N PRO A 1091 49.96 -16.41 50.88
CA PRO A 1091 49.99 -17.84 51.18
C PRO A 1091 48.74 -18.52 50.61
N LEU A 1092 48.91 -19.40 49.61
CA LEU A 1092 47.81 -20.10 48.96
C LEU A 1092 47.32 -21.25 49.88
N PRO A 1093 46.00 -21.43 50.07
CA PRO A 1093 45.45 -22.46 50.93
C PRO A 1093 45.49 -23.85 50.26
N PHE A 1094 46.68 -24.30 49.87
CA PHE A 1094 46.94 -25.53 49.16
C PHE A 1094 48.24 -26.17 49.67
N VAL A 1095 48.20 -27.50 49.81
CA VAL A 1095 49.33 -28.32 50.23
C VAL A 1095 49.40 -29.55 49.35
N ALA A 1096 50.62 -29.95 48.98
CA ALA A 1096 50.91 -31.12 48.17
C ALA A 1096 52.02 -31.98 48.80
N GLU A 1097 52.05 -33.25 48.43
CA GLU A 1097 53.15 -34.16 48.77
C GLU A 1097 54.30 -33.97 47.79
N GLU A 1098 55.52 -34.30 48.19
CA GLU A 1098 56.74 -34.07 47.39
C GLU A 1098 56.63 -34.62 45.96
N ALA A 1099 56.09 -35.82 45.81
CA ALA A 1099 55.84 -36.46 44.52
C ALA A 1099 54.83 -35.71 43.62
N GLU A 1100 53.95 -34.87 44.20
CA GLU A 1100 52.94 -34.11 43.46
C GLU A 1100 53.42 -32.69 43.11
N VAL A 1101 54.47 -32.15 43.74
CA VAL A 1101 54.86 -30.74 43.60
C VAL A 1101 55.20 -30.35 42.17
N GLU A 1102 56.05 -31.13 41.50
CA GLU A 1102 56.44 -30.87 40.10
C GLU A 1102 55.19 -30.98 39.19
N GLY A 1103 54.30 -31.94 39.44
CA GLY A 1103 53.04 -32.09 38.70
C GLY A 1103 52.09 -30.91 38.87
N VAL A 1104 51.97 -30.37 40.10
CA VAL A 1104 51.16 -29.17 40.38
C VAL A 1104 51.75 -27.95 39.67
N LEU A 1105 53.07 -27.75 39.73
CA LEU A 1105 53.73 -26.63 39.06
C LEU A 1105 53.65 -26.75 37.53
N ALA A 1106 53.72 -27.97 36.97
CA ALA A 1106 53.49 -28.23 35.56
C ALA A 1106 52.05 -27.90 35.13
N PHE A 1107 51.06 -28.30 35.93
CA PHE A 1107 49.65 -27.96 35.72
C PHE A 1107 49.39 -26.45 35.77
N MET A 1108 50.03 -25.76 36.72
CA MET A 1108 49.94 -24.29 36.81
C MET A 1108 50.66 -23.60 35.65
N LYS A 1109 51.81 -24.13 35.21
CA LYS A 1109 52.54 -23.62 34.03
C LYS A 1109 51.71 -23.74 32.76
N GLU A 1110 51.02 -24.85 32.54
CA GLU A 1110 50.10 -25.03 31.40
C GLU A 1110 48.96 -23.99 31.44
N TYR A 1111 48.34 -23.77 32.61
CA TYR A 1111 47.30 -22.76 32.79
C TYR A 1111 47.78 -21.35 32.44
N PHE A 1112 48.97 -20.97 32.90
CA PHE A 1112 49.54 -19.65 32.62
C PHE A 1112 49.99 -19.51 31.16
N LEU A 1113 50.53 -20.57 30.53
CA LEU A 1113 50.89 -20.57 29.11
C LEU A 1113 49.68 -20.40 28.20
N ALA A 1114 48.51 -20.94 28.57
CA ALA A 1114 47.26 -20.73 27.85
C ALA A 1114 46.83 -19.23 27.79
N HIS A 1115 47.42 -18.38 28.64
CA HIS A 1115 47.16 -16.93 28.68
C HIS A 1115 48.34 -16.12 28.08
N LYS A 1116 49.22 -16.75 27.30
CA LYS A 1116 50.33 -16.10 26.60
C LYS A 1116 49.88 -15.66 25.21
N GLY A 1117 49.90 -14.34 24.93
CA GLY A 1117 49.65 -13.78 23.60
C GLY A 1117 48.23 -13.31 23.29
N GLU A 1118 47.21 -13.66 24.09
CA GLU A 1118 45.83 -13.16 23.92
C GLU A 1118 45.50 -12.03 24.91
N ARG A 1119 44.96 -10.91 24.42
CA ARG A 1119 44.40 -9.82 25.26
C ARG A 1119 42.96 -10.11 25.71
N VAL A 1120 42.67 -11.36 26.07
CA VAL A 1120 41.33 -11.81 26.49
C VAL A 1120 41.45 -12.42 27.89
N GLY A 1121 40.60 -12.00 28.83
CA GLY A 1121 40.62 -12.47 30.21
C GLY A 1121 41.20 -11.47 31.21
N LYS A 1122 41.45 -11.90 32.46
CA LYS A 1122 41.86 -11.02 33.57
C LYS A 1122 43.35 -10.68 33.59
N PHE A 1123 44.18 -11.49 32.93
CA PHE A 1123 45.63 -11.31 32.84
C PHE A 1123 46.16 -11.94 31.55
N MET A 1124 47.33 -11.46 31.12
CA MET A 1124 48.08 -11.96 29.98
C MET A 1124 49.53 -12.17 30.40
N VAL A 1125 50.09 -13.34 30.13
CA VAL A 1125 51.50 -13.66 30.41
C VAL A 1125 52.38 -13.02 29.34
N THR A 1126 53.36 -12.21 29.76
CA THR A 1126 54.19 -11.38 28.87
C THR A 1126 55.63 -11.90 28.73
N SER A 1127 56.11 -12.72 29.66
CA SER A 1127 57.42 -13.36 29.57
C SER A 1127 57.30 -14.88 29.40
N ASP A 1128 58.40 -15.55 29.09
CA ASP A 1128 58.48 -16.99 29.28
C ASP A 1128 58.36 -17.35 30.77
N ILE A 1129 57.90 -18.58 31.03
CA ILE A 1129 57.72 -19.13 32.39
C ILE A 1129 58.93 -20.00 32.71
N GLU A 1130 59.77 -19.50 33.60
CA GLU A 1130 60.97 -20.18 34.07
C GLU A 1130 60.64 -21.05 35.28
N TYR A 1131 61.20 -22.26 35.32
CA TYR A 1131 61.18 -23.13 36.50
C TYR A 1131 62.51 -23.00 37.24
N ARG A 1132 62.47 -22.86 38.57
CA ARG A 1132 63.65 -22.72 39.42
C ARG A 1132 63.59 -23.71 40.58
N GLU A 1133 64.73 -24.34 40.86
CA GLU A 1133 64.97 -25.10 42.08
C GLU A 1133 66.13 -24.42 42.82
N GLU A 1134 65.82 -23.80 43.95
CA GLU A 1134 66.80 -23.04 44.73
C GLU A 1134 66.71 -23.45 46.20
N GLU A 1135 67.87 -23.62 46.84
CA GLU A 1135 67.97 -23.82 48.28
C GLU A 1135 68.14 -22.46 48.96
N ILE A 1136 67.06 -21.96 49.55
CA ILE A 1136 67.03 -20.64 50.19
C ILE A 1136 66.93 -20.86 51.70
N ALA A 1137 67.92 -20.38 52.46
CA ALA A 1137 67.96 -20.47 53.92
C ALA A 1137 67.77 -21.91 54.49
N GLY A 1138 68.33 -22.93 53.83
CA GLY A 1138 68.24 -24.34 54.25
C GLY A 1138 66.91 -25.03 53.92
N GLN A 1139 66.08 -24.42 53.06
CA GLN A 1139 64.83 -24.99 52.57
C GLN A 1139 64.88 -25.16 51.05
N TYR A 1140 64.58 -26.36 50.57
CA TYR A 1140 64.42 -26.65 49.14
C TYR A 1140 63.13 -26.03 48.64
N THR A 1141 63.25 -25.06 47.73
CA THR A 1141 62.11 -24.38 47.11
C THR A 1141 62.04 -24.70 45.62
N LYS A 1142 60.82 -24.98 45.15
CA LYS A 1142 60.52 -25.19 43.73
C LYS A 1142 59.57 -24.07 43.30
N SER A 1143 59.93 -23.25 42.32
CA SER A 1143 59.09 -22.13 41.89
C SER A 1143 58.96 -22.02 40.37
N ILE A 1144 57.86 -21.43 39.92
CA ILE A 1144 57.72 -20.91 38.56
C ILE A 1144 57.66 -19.39 38.60
N VAL A 1145 58.45 -18.74 37.75
CA VAL A 1145 58.64 -17.29 37.74
C VAL A 1145 58.37 -16.74 36.35
N PHE A 1146 57.53 -15.70 36.29
CA PHE A 1146 57.16 -15.05 35.04
C PHE A 1146 56.60 -13.65 35.29
N THR A 1147 56.42 -12.88 34.22
CA THR A 1147 55.77 -11.57 34.22
C THR A 1147 54.42 -11.66 33.54
N MET A 1148 53.43 -10.97 34.09
CA MET A 1148 52.10 -10.84 33.49
C MET A 1148 51.62 -9.39 33.53
N SER A 1149 50.76 -9.05 32.57
CA SER A 1149 49.97 -7.82 32.57
C SER A 1149 48.53 -8.10 32.99
N LEU A 1150 47.89 -7.16 33.70
CA LEU A 1150 46.54 -7.29 34.23
C LEU A 1150 45.54 -6.48 33.41
N ALA A 1151 44.34 -7.02 33.19
CA ALA A 1151 43.24 -6.31 32.54
C ALA A 1151 42.55 -5.32 33.51
N PRO A 1152 42.13 -4.11 33.08
CA PRO A 1152 42.18 -3.58 31.71
C PRO A 1152 43.62 -3.26 31.27
N TYR A 1153 44.04 -3.82 30.13
CA TYR A 1153 45.44 -3.77 29.69
C TYR A 1153 45.91 -2.36 29.34
N GLU A 1154 44.97 -1.46 29.05
CA GLU A 1154 45.19 -0.03 28.77
C GLU A 1154 45.76 0.70 30.00
N GLN A 1155 45.57 0.16 31.21
CA GLN A 1155 46.10 0.73 32.45
C GLN A 1155 47.59 0.44 32.65
N GLY A 1156 48.22 -0.36 31.77
CA GLY A 1156 49.66 -0.61 31.79
C GLY A 1156 50.17 -1.31 33.06
N ILE A 1157 49.30 -2.03 33.78
CA ILE A 1157 49.66 -2.69 35.03
C ILE A 1157 50.39 -3.99 34.71
N SER A 1158 51.62 -4.12 35.17
CA SER A 1158 52.43 -5.33 35.03
C SER A 1158 53.02 -5.77 36.37
N GLN A 1159 53.05 -7.08 36.59
CA GLN A 1159 53.56 -7.68 37.82
C GLN A 1159 54.44 -8.88 37.49
N ARG A 1160 55.51 -9.06 38.26
CA ARG A 1160 56.25 -10.31 38.33
C ARG A 1160 55.54 -11.23 39.32
N VAL A 1161 55.30 -12.47 38.91
CA VAL A 1161 54.67 -13.52 39.71
C VAL A 1161 55.67 -14.64 39.90
N GLU A 1162 55.88 -15.01 41.15
CA GLU A 1162 56.64 -16.17 41.56
C GLU A 1162 55.74 -17.06 42.40
N LEU A 1163 55.41 -18.24 41.87
CA LEU A 1163 54.62 -19.24 42.58
C LEU A 1163 55.58 -20.27 43.16
N THR A 1164 55.78 -20.25 44.47
CA THR A 1164 56.79 -21.05 45.18
C THR A 1164 56.13 -22.13 46.02
N ALA A 1165 56.62 -23.36 45.89
CA ALA A 1165 56.36 -24.45 46.80
C ALA A 1165 57.48 -24.51 47.84
N VAL A 1166 57.13 -24.34 49.12
CA VAL A 1166 58.06 -24.32 50.25
C VAL A 1166 57.76 -25.51 51.16
N TRP A 1167 58.80 -26.25 51.57
CA TRP A 1167 58.64 -27.36 52.50
C TRP A 1167 58.27 -26.88 53.90
N ASN A 1168 57.13 -27.33 54.41
CA ASN A 1168 56.70 -27.01 55.77
C ASN A 1168 57.01 -28.19 56.71
N GLN A 1169 58.00 -28.01 57.59
CA GLN A 1169 58.46 -29.04 58.52
C GLN A 1169 57.36 -29.54 59.48
N ALA A 1170 56.43 -28.68 59.89
CA ALA A 1170 55.36 -29.04 60.83
C ALA A 1170 54.29 -29.95 60.18
N MET A 1171 54.03 -29.76 58.89
CA MET A 1171 52.99 -30.50 58.15
C MET A 1171 53.55 -31.68 57.33
N ARG A 1172 54.89 -31.79 57.20
CA ARG A 1172 55.59 -32.72 56.30
C ARG A 1172 55.04 -32.69 54.87
N LYS A 1173 54.66 -31.49 54.40
CA LYS A 1173 54.08 -31.24 53.07
C LYS A 1173 54.59 -29.90 52.52
N TYR A 1174 54.55 -29.76 51.21
CA TYR A 1174 54.85 -28.49 50.56
C TYR A 1174 53.63 -27.56 50.63
N THR A 1175 53.84 -26.35 51.13
CA THR A 1175 52.87 -25.24 51.09
C THR A 1175 53.18 -24.33 49.91
N PHE A 1176 52.14 -23.79 49.26
CA PHE A 1176 52.31 -22.90 48.11
C PHE A 1176 52.12 -21.44 48.51
N THR A 1177 53.01 -20.57 48.05
CA THR A 1177 52.96 -19.13 48.27
C THR A 1177 53.13 -18.43 46.93
N ALA A 1178 52.28 -17.44 46.65
CA ALA A 1178 52.43 -16.57 45.49
C ALA A 1178 53.07 -15.25 45.92
N ASN A 1179 54.28 -14.99 45.41
CA ASN A 1179 55.02 -13.75 45.60
C ASN A 1179 54.82 -12.87 44.37
N LEU A 1180 54.11 -11.76 44.56
CA LEU A 1180 53.84 -10.77 43.51
C LEU A 1180 54.72 -9.56 43.72
N LYS A 1181 55.30 -9.02 42.66
CA LYS A 1181 56.01 -7.74 42.67
C LYS A 1181 55.46 -6.85 41.57
N LEU A 1182 54.92 -5.69 41.94
CA LEU A 1182 54.49 -4.67 40.98
C LEU A 1182 55.69 -4.15 40.19
N LEU A 1183 55.59 -4.13 38.86
CA LEU A 1183 56.63 -3.59 37.98
C LEU A 1183 56.20 -2.22 37.43
N THR A 1184 54.97 -2.11 36.95
CA THR A 1184 54.40 -0.86 36.41
C THR A 1184 52.91 -0.73 36.76
N GLY A 1185 52.41 0.50 36.91
CA GLY A 1185 50.98 0.79 37.13
C GLY A 1185 50.60 1.23 38.55
N SER A 1186 49.33 1.56 38.76
CA SER A 1186 48.83 2.09 40.05
C SER A 1186 48.64 0.99 41.11
N ARG A 1187 49.28 1.15 42.28
CA ARG A 1187 49.20 0.21 43.42
C ARG A 1187 47.76 -0.07 43.89
N LYS A 1188 46.90 0.96 43.90
CA LYS A 1188 45.51 0.84 44.35
C LYS A 1188 44.68 -0.04 43.41
N LEU A 1189 44.86 0.13 42.10
CA LEU A 1189 44.21 -0.69 41.07
C LEU A 1189 44.82 -2.10 41.04
N TRP A 1190 46.16 -2.20 41.10
CA TRP A 1190 46.89 -3.46 41.16
C TRP A 1190 46.39 -4.38 42.26
N THR A 1191 46.18 -3.86 43.48
CA THR A 1191 45.72 -4.68 44.62
C THR A 1191 44.38 -5.38 44.33
N SER A 1192 43.43 -4.69 43.70
CA SER A 1192 42.12 -5.27 43.35
C SER A 1192 42.21 -6.26 42.18
N LEU A 1193 43.00 -5.93 41.16
CA LEU A 1193 43.14 -6.76 39.96
C LEU A 1193 43.97 -8.01 40.22
N ALA A 1194 45.09 -7.88 40.92
CA ALA A 1194 45.97 -8.98 41.31
C ALA A 1194 45.24 -9.97 42.22
N TYR A 1195 44.40 -9.48 43.16
CA TYR A 1195 43.54 -10.35 43.95
C TYR A 1195 42.60 -11.20 43.08
N GLY A 1196 42.00 -10.60 42.05
CA GLY A 1196 41.13 -11.30 41.10
C GLY A 1196 41.82 -12.41 40.31
N VAL A 1197 43.11 -12.24 40.00
CA VAL A 1197 43.96 -13.27 39.37
C VAL A 1197 44.36 -14.34 40.37
N MET A 1198 44.75 -13.96 41.58
CA MET A 1198 45.14 -14.91 42.63
C MET A 1198 43.97 -15.78 43.10
N ASP A 1199 42.75 -15.26 43.09
CA ASP A 1199 41.56 -16.07 43.32
C ASP A 1199 41.33 -17.12 42.21
N ASP A 1200 41.70 -16.82 40.97
CA ASP A 1200 41.64 -17.80 39.87
C ASP A 1200 42.78 -18.83 39.98
N VAL A 1201 43.99 -18.42 40.37
CA VAL A 1201 45.11 -19.32 40.71
C VAL A 1201 44.72 -20.28 41.84
N ARG A 1202 44.08 -19.76 42.91
CA ARG A 1202 43.52 -20.58 43.99
C ARG A 1202 42.52 -21.60 43.46
N LYS A 1203 41.62 -21.21 42.54
CA LYS A 1203 40.64 -22.14 41.94
C LYS A 1203 41.32 -23.22 41.09
N GLN A 1204 42.38 -22.90 40.35
CA GLN A 1204 43.16 -23.89 39.60
C GLN A 1204 43.82 -24.90 40.54
N LEU A 1205 44.42 -24.44 41.65
CA LEU A 1205 44.96 -25.34 42.68
C LEU A 1205 43.89 -26.21 43.34
N LEU A 1206 42.67 -25.71 43.50
CA LEU A 1206 41.54 -26.53 43.96
C LEU A 1206 41.09 -27.52 42.88
N LEU A 1207 41.09 -27.15 41.60
CA LEU A 1207 40.78 -28.04 40.48
C LEU A 1207 41.76 -29.20 40.39
N TRP A 1208 43.04 -29.00 40.68
CA TRP A 1208 44.04 -30.08 40.76
C TRP A 1208 43.60 -31.21 41.72
N LYS A 1209 43.01 -30.88 42.87
CA LYS A 1209 42.51 -31.90 43.82
C LYS A 1209 41.30 -32.69 43.29
N ILE A 1210 40.57 -32.11 42.34
CA ILE A 1210 39.37 -32.71 41.73
C ILE A 1210 39.75 -33.59 40.52
N LEU A 1211 40.96 -33.44 39.96
CA LEU A 1211 41.44 -34.28 38.86
C LEU A 1211 41.49 -35.75 39.24
N LYS A 1212 41.18 -36.62 38.26
CA LYS A 1212 41.22 -38.07 38.47
C LYS A 1212 42.64 -38.52 38.83
N PRO A 1213 42.81 -39.58 39.65
CA PRO A 1213 44.15 -40.07 40.02
C PRO A 1213 45.05 -40.46 38.83
N GLU A 1214 44.47 -40.89 37.71
CA GLU A 1214 45.21 -41.17 36.46
C GLU A 1214 45.75 -39.90 35.81
N GLU A 1215 44.95 -38.83 35.82
CA GLU A 1215 45.31 -37.53 35.23
C GLU A 1215 46.43 -36.87 36.04
N ARG A 1216 46.32 -36.88 37.38
CA ARG A 1216 47.40 -36.40 38.27
C ARG A 1216 48.70 -37.16 38.05
N ARG A 1217 48.63 -38.50 37.90
CA ARG A 1217 49.81 -39.32 37.60
C ARG A 1217 50.45 -38.96 36.26
N ASN A 1218 49.65 -38.68 35.22
CA ASN A 1218 50.16 -38.22 33.93
C ASN A 1218 50.93 -36.90 34.06
N TYR A 1219 50.34 -35.90 34.73
CA TYR A 1219 51.00 -34.63 35.01
C TYR A 1219 52.28 -34.77 35.83
N ILE A 1220 52.31 -35.66 36.84
CA ILE A 1220 53.52 -35.95 37.63
C ILE A 1220 54.60 -36.60 36.76
N SER A 1221 54.22 -37.57 35.91
CA SER A 1221 55.19 -38.27 35.05
C SER A 1221 55.80 -37.39 33.95
N ARG A 1222 55.03 -36.42 33.45
CA ARG A 1222 55.45 -35.46 32.41
C ARG A 1222 55.89 -34.11 33.00
N ALA A 1223 55.96 -33.99 34.33
CA ALA A 1223 56.19 -32.71 34.98
C ALA A 1223 57.50 -32.07 34.53
N ARG A 1224 58.59 -32.83 34.45
CA ARG A 1224 59.91 -32.33 34.01
C ARG A 1224 59.92 -31.92 32.54
N GLU A 1225 59.22 -32.66 31.67
CA GLU A 1225 59.03 -32.31 30.25
C GLU A 1225 58.32 -30.97 30.11
N ILE A 1226 57.19 -30.79 30.80
CA ILE A 1226 56.36 -29.58 30.75
C ILE A 1226 57.08 -28.38 31.41
N LEU A 1227 57.79 -28.61 32.50
CA LEU A 1227 58.58 -27.59 33.20
C LEU A 1227 59.82 -27.17 32.41
N GLY A 1228 60.23 -27.93 31.39
CA GLY A 1228 61.37 -27.61 30.54
C GLY A 1228 62.72 -27.95 31.16
N VAL A 1229 62.72 -28.89 32.10
CA VAL A 1229 63.93 -29.39 32.79
C VAL A 1229 64.47 -30.54 31.93
N ARG A 1230 65.68 -30.37 31.38
CA ARG A 1230 66.37 -31.42 30.61
C ARG A 1230 67.00 -32.46 31.51
#